data_AF-A0A1Q7DJK0-F1
#
_entry.id   AF-A0A1Q7DJK0-F1
#
_cell.length_a   1.000
_cell.length_b   1.000
_cell.length_c   1.000
_cell.angle_alpha   90.00
_cell.angle_beta   90.00
_cell.angle_gamma   90.00
#
_symmetry.space_group_name_H-M   'P 1'
#
loop_
_entity.id
_entity.type
_entity.pdbx_description
1 polymer ?
#
loop_
_entity_poly.entity_id
_entity_poly.type
_entity_poly.pdbx_seq_one_letter_code
_entity_poly.pdbx_strand_id
1 'polypeptide(L)'
;MVGGGPGGYVAALRAAQLGARTAIVEKDRMGGTCLVRGCIPTKALLQSSELYTQAREGAAFGVVADHLAFDWAAAQKRKTSVVDQLVKGVDGLLKAGGVTAFKGSARLAGKGVVDVGGEQIQAKDIVIATGSAVARIPLPGAELTIDSDQILELKEIPRRLAVIGGGVVGMEFAAMFAALGSKVTVLEMLPQVLAMVDADLVAVYTKHLARLGGEVHTDSKVSEIAKQDGALQVRFSTGGEGGAVDADQVLLAVGRVPYTQGLGAEEAGVKLERGRVVVDDHLHTSADGVWAIGDVIGGIMLAHVASYEGVCAVENIAGQGNRIPDYRAAPNCIYTDPEIAHVGLGEKEAREKGIAVKIGRFPFAAAGRALTLGQTEGFVKVVADAESGKLLGAHIVGPRATDLIAEATLAVQNGLTLEQIDLTIHAHPTLPESLMEAALAAQGRAIHIPNRKNPPLPTGEQSEGAVSASSSGLSRRVGERGVATEPSKITNRETNMAAPVKTSSPPPTPSAIDPKSLELKKENRDFLLGLHRQMQLIRRFEERAQEQYTKAKIGGYCHLNIGEEATVVGGILALKANDWIFTSYREHGHAIARGVDPKAVMAELFGKETGTSHGRGGSMHLVDYSRRFMGGYGIVGGHLPLAVGGAWAVKYRKQPDVIFCMFGDGATNIGAFHESLNMAKVFDLPVVWFCVNNRYGMGTPVEKASAVADIYKKACAYDMESIQIDGMNVREVLLRTSEIVEKTRKDSVPRFIESLCYRFRGHSVVDPDKYRSNEDKEKWRKADPIVAFEHELEKEGLADEEYFKNLRQEIDAEIRDVIEFADSSPDPNVADLYKYTYAGQWDNRPELRTDRV
;
A
#
# COMPACT_ATOMS: atom_id res chain seq x y z
N MET A 1 31.76 -5.23 16.03
CA MET A 1 31.55 -3.94 15.33
C MET A 1 32.03 -2.82 16.23
N VAL A 2 32.72 -1.82 15.67
CA VAL A 2 33.26 -0.68 16.41
C VAL A 2 32.54 0.60 15.94
N GLY A 3 31.66 1.14 16.80
CA GLY A 3 30.71 2.19 16.45
C GLY A 3 29.28 1.65 16.36
N GLY A 4 28.33 2.38 16.94
CA GLY A 4 26.89 2.09 16.99
C GLY A 4 26.06 2.85 15.97
N GLY A 5 26.69 3.55 15.01
CA GLY A 5 26.00 4.25 13.91
C GLY A 5 25.27 3.33 12.93
N PRO A 6 24.61 3.87 11.89
CA PRO A 6 23.77 3.09 10.96
C PRO A 6 24.44 1.84 10.40
N GLY A 7 25.63 1.98 9.80
CA GLY A 7 26.42 0.83 9.34
C GLY A 7 26.79 -0.14 10.46
N GLY A 8 27.19 0.37 11.63
CA GLY A 8 27.64 -0.44 12.76
C GLY A 8 26.55 -1.31 13.38
N TYR A 9 25.35 -0.76 13.65
CA TYR A 9 24.26 -1.54 14.23
C TYR A 9 23.57 -2.44 13.19
N VAL A 10 23.46 -2.00 11.92
CA VAL A 10 22.91 -2.85 10.84
C VAL A 10 23.84 -4.03 10.56
N ALA A 11 25.16 -3.81 10.48
CA ALA A 11 26.15 -4.88 10.39
C ALA A 11 26.05 -5.83 11.59
N ALA A 12 25.92 -5.32 12.81
CA ALA A 12 25.83 -6.16 14.00
C ALA A 12 24.57 -7.06 14.01
N LEU A 13 23.42 -6.50 13.62
CA LEU A 13 22.18 -7.27 13.47
C LEU A 13 22.29 -8.30 12.34
N ARG A 14 22.88 -7.94 11.20
CA ARG A 14 23.07 -8.88 10.08
C ARG A 14 24.01 -10.03 10.47
N ALA A 15 25.09 -9.75 11.20
CA ALA A 15 26.04 -10.76 11.64
C ALA A 15 25.38 -11.78 12.58
N ALA A 16 24.55 -11.30 13.52
CA ALA A 16 23.76 -12.17 14.39
C ALA A 16 22.73 -13.01 13.62
N GLN A 17 22.05 -12.45 12.61
CA GLN A 17 21.15 -13.21 11.72
C GLN A 17 21.86 -14.32 10.94
N LEU A 18 23.15 -14.14 10.63
CA LEU A 18 24.00 -15.15 9.99
C LEU A 18 24.66 -16.12 11.01
N GLY A 19 24.23 -16.09 12.27
CA GLY A 19 24.68 -17.00 13.32
C GLY A 19 26.00 -16.61 14.00
N ALA A 20 26.60 -15.47 13.66
CA ALA A 20 27.84 -15.02 14.28
C ALA A 20 27.60 -14.47 15.70
N ARG A 21 28.36 -14.95 16.69
CA ARG A 21 28.37 -14.39 18.05
C ARG A 21 28.93 -12.97 18.00
N THR A 22 28.04 -11.99 18.01
CA THR A 22 28.37 -10.60 17.66
C THR A 22 28.45 -9.69 18.87
N ALA A 23 29.48 -8.84 18.89
CA ALA A 23 29.63 -7.74 19.84
C ALA A 23 29.63 -6.37 19.12
N ILE A 24 29.12 -5.34 19.78
CA ILE A 24 29.13 -3.94 19.31
C ILE A 24 29.64 -3.03 20.43
N VAL A 25 30.51 -2.07 20.09
CA VAL A 25 31.03 -1.08 21.03
C VAL A 25 30.58 0.31 20.60
N GLU A 26 29.97 1.08 21.51
CA GLU A 26 29.57 2.48 21.31
C GLU A 26 29.85 3.31 22.57
N LYS A 27 30.33 4.54 22.43
CA LYS A 27 30.68 5.44 23.54
C LYS A 27 29.52 6.34 23.98
N ASP A 28 28.63 6.71 23.07
CA ASP A 28 27.52 7.64 23.29
C ASP A 28 26.16 6.92 23.40
N ARG A 29 25.44 6.83 22.29
CA ARG A 29 24.09 6.27 22.13
C ARG A 29 24.00 5.47 20.83
N MET A 30 23.28 4.35 20.85
CA MET A 30 23.07 3.53 19.64
C MET A 30 22.33 4.32 18.54
N GLY A 31 22.62 3.99 17.28
CA GLY A 31 22.19 4.74 16.09
C GLY A 31 23.13 5.90 15.70
N GLY A 32 24.04 6.31 16.58
CA GLY A 32 25.10 7.28 16.30
C GLY A 32 24.62 8.61 15.71
N THR A 33 25.46 9.28 14.91
CA THR A 33 25.21 10.63 14.37
C THR A 33 23.83 10.78 13.74
N CYS A 34 23.45 9.88 12.84
CA CYS A 34 22.22 9.99 12.06
C CYS A 34 20.94 9.91 12.90
N LEU A 35 20.92 9.01 13.89
CA LEU A 35 19.75 8.81 14.75
C LEU A 35 19.67 9.85 15.88
N VAL A 36 20.82 10.25 16.44
CA VAL A 36 20.91 11.01 17.69
C VAL A 36 20.99 12.52 17.45
N ARG A 37 21.70 12.95 16.40
CA ARG A 37 22.22 14.33 16.23
C ARG A 37 22.43 14.73 14.76
N GLY A 38 21.55 14.24 13.88
CA GLY A 38 21.67 14.38 12.43
C GLY A 38 20.34 14.12 11.73
N CYS A 39 20.30 13.14 10.83
CA CYS A 39 19.15 12.80 9.98
C CYS A 39 17.79 12.94 10.69
N ILE A 40 17.59 12.21 11.80
CA ILE A 40 16.32 12.12 12.50
C ILE A 40 15.91 13.42 13.20
N PRO A 41 16.72 14.02 14.09
CA PRO A 41 16.33 15.27 14.73
C PRO A 41 16.15 16.43 13.75
N THR A 42 16.99 16.55 12.71
CA THR A 42 16.81 17.59 11.67
C THR A 42 15.50 17.37 10.91
N LYS A 43 15.20 16.15 10.45
CA LYS A 43 13.96 15.83 9.72
C LYS A 43 12.72 15.99 10.60
N ALA A 44 12.82 15.68 11.89
CA ALA A 44 11.74 15.91 12.84
C ALA A 44 11.38 17.40 12.97
N LEU A 45 12.38 18.28 13.07
CA LEU A 45 12.16 19.74 13.12
C LEU A 45 11.68 20.30 11.77
N LEU A 46 12.28 19.87 10.65
CA LEU A 46 11.84 20.22 9.30
C LEU A 46 10.37 19.88 9.07
N GLN A 47 9.92 18.68 9.44
CA GLN A 47 8.51 18.29 9.32
C GLN A 47 7.55 19.17 10.14
N SER A 48 8.00 19.65 11.31
CA SER A 48 7.24 20.62 12.09
C SER A 48 7.21 22.00 11.41
N SER A 49 8.31 22.43 10.77
CA SER A 49 8.36 23.66 9.98
C SER A 49 7.47 23.58 8.73
N GLU A 50 7.47 22.46 8.01
CA GLU A 50 6.61 22.22 6.83
C GLU A 50 5.12 22.38 7.19
N LEU A 51 4.70 21.75 8.30
CA LEU A 51 3.32 21.84 8.80
C LEU A 51 2.93 23.28 9.18
N TYR A 52 3.86 24.06 9.72
CA TYR A 52 3.64 25.48 10.04
C TYR A 52 3.52 26.36 8.79
N THR A 53 4.38 26.15 7.79
CA THR A 53 4.26 26.79 6.46
C THR A 53 2.91 26.47 5.81
N GLN A 54 2.53 25.19 5.78
CA GLN A 54 1.23 24.75 5.23
C GLN A 54 0.03 25.34 5.98
N ALA A 55 0.10 25.43 7.32
CA ALA A 55 -0.96 26.06 8.11
C ALA A 55 -1.04 27.59 7.86
N ARG A 56 0.11 28.26 7.70
CA ARG A 56 0.21 29.70 7.39
C ARG A 56 -0.38 30.03 6.01
N GLU A 57 -0.20 29.13 5.05
CA GLU A 57 -0.69 29.27 3.67
C GLU A 57 -2.04 28.55 3.46
N GLY A 58 -2.63 28.00 4.54
CA GLY A 58 -3.85 27.19 4.57
C GLY A 58 -5.10 27.89 4.01
N ALA A 59 -5.10 29.23 3.94
CA ALA A 59 -6.22 30.00 3.41
C ALA A 59 -6.54 29.64 1.93
N ALA A 60 -5.53 29.22 1.15
CA ALA A 60 -5.72 28.73 -0.22
C ALA A 60 -6.54 27.42 -0.29
N PHE A 61 -6.59 26.66 0.81
CA PHE A 61 -7.35 25.42 0.98
C PHE A 61 -8.64 25.63 1.80
N GLY A 62 -8.99 26.87 2.14
CA GLY A 62 -10.12 27.20 3.02
C GLY A 62 -9.85 26.99 4.52
N VAL A 63 -8.60 26.75 4.93
CA VAL A 63 -8.20 26.65 6.34
C VAL A 63 -7.80 28.04 6.84
N VAL A 64 -8.54 28.59 7.80
CA VAL A 64 -8.28 29.92 8.38
C VAL A 64 -7.97 29.76 9.86
N ALA A 65 -6.91 30.43 10.33
CA ALA A 65 -6.48 30.41 11.73
C ALA A 65 -5.86 31.77 12.11
N ASP A 66 -6.62 32.60 12.84
CA ASP A 66 -6.25 34.00 13.12
C ASP A 66 -5.01 34.16 14.04
N HIS A 67 -4.65 33.10 14.78
CA HIS A 67 -3.61 33.11 15.82
C HIS A 67 -2.64 31.92 15.67
N LEU A 68 -2.15 31.68 14.45
CA LEU A 68 -1.10 30.69 14.21
C LEU A 68 0.26 31.15 14.75
N ALA A 69 0.95 30.29 15.50
CA ALA A 69 2.29 30.53 16.04
C ALA A 69 3.12 29.23 16.10
N PHE A 70 4.44 29.34 16.10
CA PHE A 70 5.36 28.20 16.20
C PHE A 70 5.92 28.03 17.62
N ASP A 71 5.49 27.00 18.34
CA ASP A 71 6.10 26.63 19.63
C ASP A 71 7.39 25.82 19.40
N TRP A 72 8.52 26.53 19.41
CA TRP A 72 9.84 25.93 19.28
C TRP A 72 10.19 24.96 20.43
N ALA A 73 9.70 25.21 21.66
CA ALA A 73 9.94 24.32 22.80
C ALA A 73 9.17 23.00 22.66
N ALA A 74 7.93 23.04 22.17
CA ALA A 74 7.17 21.85 21.82
C ALA A 74 7.78 21.09 20.63
N ALA A 75 8.26 21.79 19.60
CA ALA A 75 8.99 21.18 18.48
C ALA A 75 10.27 20.47 18.94
N GLN A 76 11.07 21.10 19.80
CA GLN A 76 12.25 20.51 20.42
C GLN A 76 11.92 19.29 21.29
N LYS A 77 10.83 19.35 22.08
CA LYS A 77 10.34 18.21 22.87
C LYS A 77 9.92 17.04 21.97
N ARG A 78 9.25 17.31 20.85
CA ARG A 78 8.87 16.29 19.84
C ARG A 78 10.11 15.67 19.19
N LYS A 79 11.10 16.47 18.77
CA LYS A 79 12.39 16.02 18.25
C LYS A 79 13.03 15.00 19.20
N THR A 80 13.22 15.37 20.47
CA THR A 80 13.85 14.50 21.47
C THR A 80 13.04 13.21 21.70
N SER A 81 11.71 13.28 21.76
CA SER A 81 10.86 12.10 21.92
C SER A 81 10.97 11.10 20.75
N VAL A 82 11.14 11.59 19.51
CA VAL A 82 11.33 10.73 18.33
C VAL A 82 12.72 10.06 18.37
N VAL A 83 13.77 10.83 18.72
CA VAL A 83 15.13 10.29 18.89
C VAL A 83 15.16 9.22 19.99
N ASP A 84 14.61 9.50 21.16
CA ASP A 84 14.62 8.58 22.30
C ASP A 84 13.83 7.29 22.03
N GLN A 85 12.69 7.39 21.34
CA GLN A 85 11.94 6.21 20.89
C GLN A 85 12.74 5.33 19.93
N LEU A 86 13.43 5.94 18.95
CA LEU A 86 14.18 5.19 17.94
C LEU A 86 15.48 4.59 18.50
N VAL A 87 16.21 5.31 19.36
CA VAL A 87 17.40 4.77 20.06
C VAL A 87 17.01 3.55 20.89
N LYS A 88 15.94 3.65 21.69
CA LYS A 88 15.38 2.52 22.45
C LYS A 88 14.93 1.36 21.54
N GLY A 89 14.48 1.67 20.32
CA GLY A 89 14.19 0.68 19.28
C GLY A 89 15.44 -0.09 18.85
N VAL A 90 16.55 0.60 18.55
CA VAL A 90 17.83 -0.02 18.20
C VAL A 90 18.40 -0.84 19.35
N ASP A 91 18.37 -0.33 20.58
CA ASP A 91 18.77 -1.09 21.79
C ASP A 91 17.94 -2.39 21.94
N GLY A 92 16.63 -2.30 21.70
CA GLY A 92 15.70 -3.43 21.72
C GLY A 92 16.01 -4.46 20.62
N LEU A 93 16.30 -4.02 19.40
CA LEU A 93 16.67 -4.88 18.27
C LEU A 93 18.00 -5.59 18.52
N LEU A 94 19.04 -4.88 18.99
CA LEU A 94 20.34 -5.46 19.31
C LEU A 94 20.22 -6.54 20.39
N LYS A 95 19.43 -6.27 21.43
CA LYS A 95 19.13 -7.26 22.48
C LYS A 95 18.34 -8.46 21.95
N ALA A 96 17.34 -8.24 21.09
CA ALA A 96 16.55 -9.33 20.49
C ALA A 96 17.38 -10.20 19.55
N GLY A 97 18.34 -9.61 18.83
CA GLY A 97 19.34 -10.33 18.02
C GLY A 97 20.47 -10.99 18.83
N GLY A 98 20.48 -10.90 20.17
CA GLY A 98 21.53 -11.47 21.01
C GLY A 98 22.90 -10.79 20.87
N VAL A 99 22.97 -9.58 20.32
CA VAL A 99 24.21 -8.82 20.17
C VAL A 99 24.67 -8.31 21.55
N THR A 100 25.93 -8.56 21.89
CA THR A 100 26.51 -8.06 23.14
C THR A 100 26.97 -6.61 22.97
N ALA A 101 26.33 -5.68 23.66
CA ALA A 101 26.65 -4.26 23.60
C ALA A 101 27.58 -3.83 24.74
N PHE A 102 28.72 -3.21 24.40
CA PHE A 102 29.69 -2.62 25.32
C PHE A 102 29.62 -1.10 25.24
N LYS A 103 29.56 -0.42 26.38
CA LYS A 103 29.56 1.05 26.42
C LYS A 103 30.96 1.59 26.75
N GLY A 104 31.62 2.20 25.76
CA GLY A 104 32.94 2.79 25.92
C GLY A 104 33.59 3.20 24.61
N SER A 105 34.75 3.84 24.69
CA SER A 105 35.61 4.09 23.53
C SER A 105 36.41 2.83 23.22
N ALA A 106 36.33 2.35 21.98
CA ALA A 106 37.11 1.22 21.49
C ALA A 106 38.47 1.66 20.93
N ARG A 107 39.51 0.83 21.15
CA ARG A 107 40.82 0.92 20.50
C ARG A 107 41.21 -0.46 19.95
N LEU A 108 41.78 -0.52 18.75
CA LEU A 108 42.41 -1.73 18.22
C LEU A 108 43.71 -1.98 18.98
N ALA A 109 43.84 -3.15 19.60
CA ALA A 109 44.88 -3.48 20.56
C ALA A 109 45.78 -4.65 20.12
N GLY A 110 45.90 -4.84 18.80
CA GLY A 110 46.59 -5.97 18.17
C GLY A 110 45.65 -6.82 17.32
N LYS A 111 46.20 -7.87 16.68
CA LYS A 111 45.43 -8.69 15.73
C LYS A 111 44.23 -9.36 16.39
N GLY A 112 43.03 -9.00 15.95
CA GLY A 112 41.77 -9.53 16.47
C GLY A 112 41.42 -9.09 17.91
N VAL A 113 42.05 -8.05 18.46
CA VAL A 113 41.78 -7.56 19.83
C VAL A 113 41.24 -6.13 19.79
N VAL A 114 40.13 -5.89 20.48
CA VAL A 114 39.59 -4.54 20.75
C VAL A 114 39.63 -4.30 22.26
N ASP A 115 40.33 -3.25 22.69
CA ASP A 115 40.26 -2.74 24.06
C ASP A 115 39.08 -1.77 24.21
N VAL A 116 38.33 -1.90 25.30
CA VAL A 116 37.24 -1.01 25.68
C VAL A 116 37.46 -0.49 27.10
N GLY A 117 38.47 0.37 27.26
CA GLY A 117 38.80 0.98 28.55
C GLY A 117 39.51 0.01 29.51
N GLY A 118 40.30 -0.91 28.98
CA GLY A 118 40.99 -1.98 29.73
C GLY A 118 40.28 -3.34 29.69
N GLU A 119 39.04 -3.42 29.23
CA GLU A 119 38.40 -4.72 28.90
C GLU A 119 38.81 -5.13 27.49
N GLN A 120 39.49 -6.28 27.35
CA GLN A 120 39.96 -6.78 26.06
C GLN A 120 39.00 -7.81 25.46
N ILE A 121 38.44 -7.47 24.29
CA ILE A 121 37.50 -8.29 23.53
C ILE A 121 38.25 -8.93 22.35
N GLN A 122 38.35 -10.26 22.36
CA GLN A 122 38.88 -11.03 21.24
C GLN A 122 37.78 -11.28 20.18
N ALA A 123 38.07 -11.00 18.92
CA ALA A 123 37.23 -11.27 17.76
C ALA A 123 38.04 -11.90 16.62
N LYS A 124 37.38 -12.69 15.76
CA LYS A 124 37.96 -13.16 14.49
C LYS A 124 38.01 -12.03 13.45
N ASP A 125 36.90 -11.30 13.32
CA ASP A 125 36.71 -10.24 12.34
C ASP A 125 36.25 -8.94 13.05
N ILE A 126 36.81 -7.80 12.64
CA ILE A 126 36.51 -6.48 13.21
C ILE A 126 36.05 -5.55 12.10
N VAL A 127 34.80 -5.06 12.18
CA VAL A 127 34.29 -4.01 11.29
C VAL A 127 34.35 -2.66 12.00
N ILE A 128 35.08 -1.71 11.41
CA ILE A 128 35.18 -0.31 11.84
C ILE A 128 34.03 0.48 11.23
N ALA A 129 33.18 1.05 12.08
CA ALA A 129 31.99 1.83 11.73
C ALA A 129 31.92 3.14 12.55
N THR A 130 33.07 3.75 12.84
CA THR A 130 33.21 4.93 13.72
C THR A 130 32.68 6.22 13.11
N GLY A 131 32.35 6.22 11.81
CA GLY A 131 31.71 7.33 11.12
C GLY A 131 32.59 8.58 11.00
N SER A 132 31.97 9.75 11.12
CA SER A 132 32.60 11.06 10.93
C SER A 132 32.30 12.07 12.04
N ALA A 133 33.17 13.06 12.20
CA ALA A 133 32.96 14.25 13.03
C ALA A 133 32.76 15.51 12.17
N VAL A 134 32.27 16.61 12.76
CA VAL A 134 32.15 17.90 12.06
C VAL A 134 33.53 18.43 11.69
N ALA A 135 33.70 18.95 10.46
CA ALA A 135 34.95 19.58 10.05
C ALA A 135 35.14 20.93 10.77
N ARG A 136 36.34 21.17 11.30
CA ARG A 136 36.76 22.49 11.82
C ARG A 136 37.76 23.11 10.85
N ILE A 137 37.63 24.41 10.61
CA ILE A 137 38.58 25.20 9.82
C ILE A 137 39.33 26.18 10.73
N PRO A 138 40.62 26.48 10.48
CA PRO A 138 41.37 27.48 11.21
C PRO A 138 40.94 28.89 10.79
N LEU A 139 39.83 29.36 11.37
CA LEU A 139 39.22 30.67 11.12
C LEU A 139 39.23 31.48 12.44
N PRO A 140 39.70 32.74 12.45
CA PRO A 140 39.58 33.62 13.61
C PRO A 140 38.11 33.77 14.04
N GLY A 141 37.82 33.48 15.31
CA GLY A 141 36.46 33.48 15.84
C GLY A 141 35.65 32.20 15.57
N ALA A 142 36.27 31.11 15.12
CA ALA A 142 35.59 29.82 14.95
C ALA A 142 34.95 29.31 16.24
N GLU A 143 35.51 29.64 17.41
CA GLU A 143 34.95 29.34 18.73
C GLU A 143 33.67 30.13 19.09
N LEU A 144 33.30 31.10 18.25
CA LEU A 144 32.02 31.82 18.31
C LEU A 144 30.92 31.16 17.47
N THR A 145 31.23 30.09 16.73
CA THR A 145 30.25 29.35 15.90
C THR A 145 29.58 28.22 16.67
N ILE A 146 28.38 27.85 16.21
CA ILE A 146 27.73 26.58 16.51
C ILE A 146 27.91 25.61 15.34
N ASP A 147 27.89 24.31 15.61
CA ASP A 147 27.91 23.25 14.60
C ASP A 147 26.55 22.54 14.44
N SER A 148 26.51 21.50 13.61
CA SER A 148 25.31 20.68 13.34
C SER A 148 24.73 19.98 14.56
N ASP A 149 25.54 19.67 15.56
CA ASP A 149 25.09 19.03 16.80
C ASP A 149 24.48 20.10 17.72
N GLN A 150 25.14 21.27 17.82
CA GLN A 150 24.74 22.37 18.70
C GLN A 150 23.49 23.10 18.22
N ILE A 151 23.31 23.30 16.91
CA ILE A 151 22.14 24.01 16.37
C ILE A 151 20.82 23.27 16.63
N LEU A 152 20.87 21.94 16.76
CA LEU A 152 19.73 21.11 17.15
C LEU A 152 19.29 21.33 18.60
N GLU A 153 20.12 21.93 19.45
CA GLU A 153 19.82 22.19 20.87
C GLU A 153 19.62 23.69 21.19
N LEU A 154 19.40 24.53 20.17
CA LEU A 154 18.99 25.93 20.38
C LEU A 154 17.69 26.01 21.19
N LYS A 155 17.63 26.95 22.14
CA LYS A 155 16.46 27.16 23.00
C LYS A 155 15.39 28.05 22.37
N GLU A 156 15.78 28.89 21.42
CA GLU A 156 14.97 29.91 20.77
C GLU A 156 15.39 30.02 19.29
N ILE A 157 14.49 30.52 18.43
CA ILE A 157 14.78 30.77 17.02
C ILE A 157 15.61 32.05 16.90
N PRO A 158 16.82 32.03 16.30
CA PRO A 158 17.64 33.22 16.15
C PRO A 158 17.04 34.15 15.09
N ARG A 159 16.90 35.46 15.37
CA ARG A 159 16.31 36.41 14.40
C ARG A 159 17.21 36.58 13.16
N ARG A 160 18.51 36.34 13.32
CA ARG A 160 19.54 36.41 12.26
C ARG A 160 20.47 35.20 12.37
N LEU A 161 20.62 34.43 11.31
CA LEU A 161 21.47 33.25 11.23
C LEU A 161 22.42 33.37 10.03
N ALA A 162 23.74 33.43 10.28
CA ALA A 162 24.72 33.24 9.23
C ALA A 162 25.06 31.75 9.11
N VAL A 163 25.16 31.23 7.88
CA VAL A 163 25.55 29.84 7.60
C VAL A 163 26.82 29.85 6.75
N ILE A 164 27.88 29.22 7.25
CA ILE A 164 29.17 29.11 6.57
C ILE A 164 29.28 27.70 5.98
N GLY A 165 29.23 27.60 4.65
CA GLY A 165 29.16 26.35 3.90
C GLY A 165 27.74 26.04 3.44
N GLY A 166 27.49 26.14 2.13
CA GLY A 166 26.24 25.83 1.44
C GLY A 166 26.11 24.37 1.02
N GLY A 167 26.69 23.44 1.80
CA GLY A 167 26.45 22.01 1.66
C GLY A 167 25.08 21.59 2.21
N VAL A 168 24.70 20.33 2.00
CA VAL A 168 23.37 19.76 2.36
C VAL A 168 22.92 20.18 3.77
N VAL A 169 23.78 20.01 4.78
CA VAL A 169 23.47 20.34 6.19
C VAL A 169 23.22 21.85 6.37
N GLY A 170 24.04 22.69 5.76
CA GLY A 170 23.86 24.15 5.82
C GLY A 170 22.56 24.60 5.17
N MET A 171 22.22 24.01 4.02
CA MET A 171 21.00 24.37 3.30
C MET A 171 19.72 23.84 3.96
N GLU A 172 19.72 22.65 4.56
CA GLU A 172 18.57 22.16 5.34
C GLU A 172 18.25 23.10 6.52
N PHE A 173 19.26 23.53 7.27
CA PHE A 173 19.06 24.51 8.35
C PHE A 173 18.69 25.90 7.81
N ALA A 174 19.28 26.34 6.69
CA ALA A 174 18.92 27.61 6.06
C ALA A 174 17.44 27.68 5.66
N ALA A 175 16.91 26.63 5.00
CA ALA A 175 15.51 26.53 4.64
C ALA A 175 14.60 26.54 5.89
N MET A 176 14.92 25.70 6.90
CA MET A 176 14.13 25.60 8.13
C MET A 176 14.05 26.93 8.87
N PHE A 177 15.18 27.60 9.10
CA PHE A 177 15.20 28.85 9.85
C PHE A 177 14.59 30.03 9.07
N ALA A 178 14.73 30.07 7.75
CA ALA A 178 14.05 31.07 6.91
C ALA A 178 12.52 30.86 6.89
N ALA A 179 12.04 29.62 6.76
CA ALA A 179 10.60 29.31 6.81
C ALA A 179 9.94 29.70 8.14
N LEU A 180 10.70 29.59 9.24
CA LEU A 180 10.34 30.04 10.59
C LEU A 180 10.54 31.55 10.85
N GLY A 181 10.98 32.33 9.85
CA GLY A 181 11.05 33.80 9.91
C GLY A 181 12.39 34.39 10.37
N SER A 182 13.46 33.59 10.42
CA SER A 182 14.82 34.10 10.66
C SER A 182 15.35 34.77 9.40
N LYS A 183 16.05 35.91 9.50
CA LYS A 183 16.89 36.34 8.37
C LYS A 183 18.08 35.39 8.27
N VAL A 184 18.21 34.67 7.17
CA VAL A 184 19.31 33.74 6.92
C VAL A 184 20.25 34.31 5.85
N THR A 185 21.56 34.26 6.08
CA THR A 185 22.56 34.60 5.06
C THR A 185 23.57 33.45 4.94
N VAL A 186 23.60 32.79 3.78
CA VAL A 186 24.51 31.68 3.47
C VAL A 186 25.75 32.20 2.75
N LEU A 187 26.93 31.84 3.24
CA LEU A 187 28.23 32.16 2.65
C LEU A 187 28.89 30.84 2.18
N GLU A 188 29.06 30.71 0.87
CA GLU A 188 29.71 29.56 0.22
C GLU A 188 30.93 30.05 -0.58
N MET A 189 32.05 29.34 -0.46
CA MET A 189 33.31 29.67 -1.11
C MET A 189 33.35 29.19 -2.57
N LEU A 190 32.57 28.16 -2.92
CA LEU A 190 32.41 27.66 -4.28
C LEU A 190 31.43 28.54 -5.10
N PRO A 191 31.46 28.44 -6.45
CA PRO A 191 30.52 29.17 -7.34
C PRO A 191 29.06 28.71 -7.26
N GLN A 192 28.73 27.70 -6.44
CA GLN A 192 27.39 27.17 -6.28
C GLN A 192 27.23 26.51 -4.91
N VAL A 193 26.10 26.78 -4.24
CA VAL A 193 25.63 25.92 -3.12
C VAL A 193 25.20 24.56 -3.66
N LEU A 194 25.19 23.53 -2.80
CA LEU A 194 24.86 22.15 -3.18
C LEU A 194 25.65 21.68 -4.43
N ALA A 195 26.97 21.86 -4.43
CA ALA A 195 27.83 21.67 -5.62
C ALA A 195 27.84 20.25 -6.24
N MET A 196 27.17 19.26 -5.62
CA MET A 196 26.91 17.93 -6.17
C MET A 196 25.61 17.83 -6.99
N VAL A 197 24.77 18.87 -6.97
CA VAL A 197 23.45 18.93 -7.60
C VAL A 197 23.52 19.77 -8.89
N ASP A 198 22.88 19.28 -9.96
CA ASP A 198 22.77 20.00 -11.24
C ASP A 198 22.14 21.40 -11.04
N ALA A 199 22.75 22.41 -11.69
CA ALA A 199 22.47 23.82 -11.46
C ALA A 199 20.99 24.23 -11.67
N ASP A 200 20.24 23.54 -12.53
CA ASP A 200 18.83 23.85 -12.80
C ASP A 200 17.88 23.43 -11.68
N LEU A 201 18.29 22.52 -10.78
CA LEU A 201 17.59 22.23 -9.53
C LEU A 201 17.95 23.26 -8.45
N VAL A 202 19.25 23.58 -8.32
CA VAL A 202 19.73 24.56 -7.33
C VAL A 202 19.12 25.95 -7.58
N ALA A 203 18.95 26.35 -8.85
CA ALA A 203 18.29 27.61 -9.23
C ALA A 203 16.80 27.69 -8.85
N VAL A 204 16.11 26.55 -8.68
CA VAL A 204 14.74 26.53 -8.11
C VAL A 204 14.82 26.79 -6.62
N TYR A 205 15.66 26.04 -5.91
CA TYR A 205 15.75 26.12 -4.45
C TYR A 205 16.31 27.46 -3.95
N THR A 206 17.35 28.05 -4.56
CA THR A 206 17.84 29.38 -4.16
C THR A 206 16.80 30.47 -4.39
N LYS A 207 15.97 30.35 -5.44
CA LYS A 207 14.83 31.24 -5.70
C LYS A 207 13.69 31.03 -4.68
N HIS A 208 13.49 29.82 -4.17
CA HIS A 208 12.56 29.57 -3.06
C HIS A 208 13.09 30.21 -1.77
N LEU A 209 14.34 29.93 -1.38
CA LEU A 209 14.98 30.48 -0.19
C LEU A 209 14.98 32.03 -0.18
N ALA A 210 15.20 32.65 -1.34
CA ALA A 210 15.10 34.11 -1.50
C ALA A 210 13.68 34.66 -1.24
N ARG A 211 12.61 33.91 -1.57
CA ARG A 211 11.23 34.30 -1.23
C ARG A 211 10.92 34.16 0.26
N LEU A 212 11.65 33.31 0.98
CA LEU A 212 11.61 33.22 2.45
C LEU A 212 12.50 34.29 3.14
N GLY A 213 13.12 35.21 2.39
CA GLY A 213 14.01 36.24 2.92
C GLY A 213 15.44 35.76 3.23
N GLY A 214 15.84 34.60 2.70
CA GLY A 214 17.20 34.10 2.77
C GLY A 214 18.11 34.67 1.67
N GLU A 215 19.35 35.01 2.04
CA GLU A 215 20.40 35.49 1.14
C GLU A 215 21.45 34.39 0.90
N VAL A 216 22.01 34.31 -0.31
CA VAL A 216 23.04 33.33 -0.66
C VAL A 216 24.15 34.04 -1.43
N HIS A 217 25.37 33.97 -0.90
CA HIS A 217 26.58 34.50 -1.52
C HIS A 217 27.52 33.34 -1.86
N THR A 218 27.69 33.05 -3.15
CA THR A 218 28.72 32.14 -3.69
C THR A 218 30.05 32.87 -3.81
N ASP A 219 31.14 32.15 -4.11
CA ASP A 219 32.47 32.73 -4.35
C ASP A 219 32.98 33.60 -3.17
N SER A 220 32.47 33.30 -1.97
CA SER A 220 32.49 34.14 -0.79
C SER A 220 33.27 33.49 0.34
N LYS A 221 34.52 33.94 0.52
CA LYS A 221 35.43 33.39 1.52
C LYS A 221 35.32 34.15 2.83
N VAL A 222 34.90 33.48 3.90
CA VAL A 222 34.92 34.03 5.27
C VAL A 222 36.37 34.20 5.74
N SER A 223 36.67 35.33 6.39
CA SER A 223 38.00 35.71 6.87
C SER A 223 38.10 35.85 8.40
N GLU A 224 37.03 36.27 9.06
CA GLU A 224 36.97 36.52 10.51
C GLU A 224 35.52 36.44 11.01
N ILE A 225 35.33 36.01 12.25
CA ILE A 225 34.08 36.17 13.00
C ILE A 225 34.40 36.96 14.27
N ALA A 226 33.74 38.10 14.46
CA ALA A 226 33.98 39.00 15.59
C ALA A 226 32.73 39.16 16.45
N LYS A 227 32.92 39.52 17.73
CA LYS A 227 31.85 40.09 18.57
C LYS A 227 31.91 41.60 18.48
N GLN A 228 30.85 42.21 17.98
CA GLN A 228 30.73 43.66 17.85
C GLN A 228 29.32 44.10 18.29
N ASP A 229 29.24 45.14 19.13
CA ASP A 229 27.99 45.78 19.57
C ASP A 229 26.90 44.83 20.12
N GLY A 230 27.33 43.70 20.70
CA GLY A 230 26.47 42.65 21.26
C GLY A 230 26.03 41.57 20.25
N ALA A 231 26.34 41.74 18.96
CA ALA A 231 26.10 40.76 17.90
C ALA A 231 27.36 39.96 17.53
N LEU A 232 27.18 38.90 16.73
CA LEU A 232 28.27 38.28 15.97
C LEU A 232 28.32 38.95 14.59
N GLN A 233 29.52 39.26 14.09
CA GLN A 233 29.73 39.77 12.74
C GLN A 233 30.64 38.82 11.97
N VAL A 234 30.15 38.29 10.86
CA VAL A 234 30.89 37.40 9.96
C VAL A 234 31.43 38.23 8.81
N ARG A 235 32.76 38.29 8.68
CA ARG A 235 33.47 39.05 7.66
C ARG A 235 33.92 38.13 6.54
N PHE A 236 33.70 38.54 5.30
CA PHE A 236 33.98 37.73 4.12
C PHE A 236 34.47 38.58 2.95
N SER A 237 34.94 37.92 1.89
CA SER A 237 35.23 38.57 0.61
C SER A 237 34.62 37.79 -0.54
N THR A 238 33.86 38.47 -1.40
CA THR A 238 33.25 37.91 -2.62
C THR A 238 34.03 38.44 -3.83
N GLY A 239 34.65 37.55 -4.61
CA GLY A 239 35.47 37.95 -5.77
C GLY A 239 36.70 38.84 -5.46
N GLY A 240 36.98 39.11 -4.18
CA GLY A 240 38.03 40.02 -3.70
C GLY A 240 37.50 41.30 -3.04
N GLU A 241 36.22 41.65 -3.22
CA GLU A 241 35.59 42.77 -2.51
C GLU A 241 35.15 42.34 -1.10
N GLY A 242 35.40 43.19 -0.10
CA GLY A 242 35.13 42.88 1.30
C GLY A 242 33.68 43.17 1.73
N GLY A 243 33.07 42.24 2.45
CA GLY A 243 31.73 42.34 3.01
C GLY A 243 31.66 41.86 4.47
N ALA A 244 30.55 42.19 5.14
CA ALA A 244 30.25 41.72 6.49
C ALA A 244 28.73 41.50 6.65
N VAL A 245 28.35 40.52 7.47
CA VAL A 245 26.96 40.28 7.86
C VAL A 245 26.87 40.06 9.37
N ASP A 246 25.93 40.76 10.01
CA ASP A 246 25.67 40.63 11.44
C ASP A 246 24.61 39.55 11.71
N ALA A 247 24.87 38.68 12.68
CA ALA A 247 24.02 37.57 13.07
C ALA A 247 23.83 37.45 14.60
N ASP A 248 22.77 36.76 15.00
CA ASP A 248 22.52 36.36 16.39
C ASP A 248 23.12 34.96 16.68
N GLN A 249 23.28 34.12 15.64
CA GLN A 249 23.97 32.83 15.65
C GLN A 249 24.75 32.61 14.33
N VAL A 250 25.84 31.86 14.38
CA VAL A 250 26.64 31.51 13.19
C VAL A 250 26.84 29.99 13.12
N LEU A 251 26.26 29.33 12.13
CA LEU A 251 26.43 27.90 11.87
C LEU A 251 27.66 27.64 11.00
N LEU A 252 28.59 26.80 11.47
CA LEU A 252 29.71 26.29 10.69
C LEU A 252 29.37 24.90 10.11
N ALA A 253 28.99 24.87 8.84
CA ALA A 253 28.50 23.68 8.12
C ALA A 253 29.43 23.20 6.98
N VAL A 254 30.73 23.50 7.06
CA VAL A 254 31.77 23.27 6.03
C VAL A 254 32.16 21.79 5.80
N GLY A 255 31.28 20.84 6.16
CA GLY A 255 31.45 19.40 5.91
C GLY A 255 31.82 18.57 7.14
N ARG A 256 32.28 17.34 6.90
CA ARG A 256 32.59 16.33 7.91
C ARG A 256 33.90 15.61 7.57
N VAL A 257 34.58 15.07 8.58
CA VAL A 257 35.84 14.34 8.46
C VAL A 257 35.74 12.94 9.08
N PRO A 258 36.36 11.90 8.48
CA PRO A 258 36.42 10.55 9.04
C PRO A 258 36.92 10.52 10.50
N TYR A 259 36.28 9.73 11.36
CA TYR A 259 36.59 9.67 12.79
C TYR A 259 37.45 8.44 13.13
N THR A 260 38.76 8.61 13.02
CA THR A 260 39.80 7.60 13.35
C THR A 260 40.62 7.94 14.59
N GLN A 261 40.38 9.10 15.21
CA GLN A 261 41.12 9.58 16.38
C GLN A 261 41.01 8.62 17.58
N GLY A 262 42.14 8.17 18.12
CA GLY A 262 42.21 7.28 19.27
C GLY A 262 41.91 5.80 18.98
N LEU A 263 41.55 5.45 17.75
CA LEU A 263 41.18 4.08 17.35
C LEU A 263 42.37 3.11 17.36
N GLY A 264 43.62 3.59 17.29
CA GLY A 264 44.80 2.72 17.17
C GLY A 264 44.94 2.06 15.79
N ALA A 265 44.41 2.71 14.73
CA ALA A 265 44.25 2.11 13.42
C ALA A 265 45.60 1.80 12.74
N GLU A 266 46.53 2.75 12.73
CA GLU A 266 47.83 2.58 12.07
C GLU A 266 48.70 1.58 12.85
N GLU A 267 48.64 1.56 14.19
CA GLU A 267 49.31 0.56 15.02
C GLU A 267 48.74 -0.86 14.83
N ALA A 268 47.48 -0.98 14.42
CA ALA A 268 46.85 -2.24 14.04
C ALA A 268 47.08 -2.64 12.56
N GLY A 269 47.87 -1.87 11.80
CA GLY A 269 48.17 -2.13 10.39
C GLY A 269 47.11 -1.65 9.40
N VAL A 270 46.12 -0.87 9.85
CA VAL A 270 45.08 -0.27 8.98
C VAL A 270 45.61 1.02 8.36
N LYS A 271 45.78 1.02 7.04
CA LYS A 271 46.27 2.16 6.26
C LYS A 271 45.23 3.29 6.28
N LEU A 272 45.67 4.48 6.67
CA LEU A 272 44.89 5.70 6.55
C LEU A 272 45.33 6.54 5.34
N GLU A 273 44.41 7.36 4.81
CA GLU A 273 44.70 8.41 3.84
C GLU A 273 43.92 9.67 4.21
N ARG A 274 44.60 10.77 4.54
CA ARG A 274 43.96 12.04 4.98
C ARG A 274 42.93 11.83 6.12
N GLY A 275 43.16 10.82 6.96
CA GLY A 275 42.28 10.43 8.09
C GLY A 275 41.23 9.35 7.77
N ARG A 276 40.92 9.07 6.50
CA ARG A 276 39.99 7.98 6.10
C ARG A 276 40.68 6.63 6.20
N VAL A 277 39.94 5.58 6.54
CA VAL A 277 40.40 4.20 6.40
C VAL A 277 40.38 3.82 4.91
N VAL A 278 41.48 3.25 4.41
CA VAL A 278 41.54 2.74 3.04
C VAL A 278 40.98 1.31 3.00
N VAL A 279 40.05 1.07 2.08
CA VAL A 279 39.45 -0.24 1.80
C VAL A 279 39.51 -0.58 0.31
N ASP A 280 39.28 -1.84 -0.04
CA ASP A 280 38.95 -2.31 -1.38
C ASP A 280 37.44 -2.26 -1.68
N ASP A 281 37.05 -2.69 -2.89
CA ASP A 281 35.65 -2.74 -3.36
C ASP A 281 34.76 -3.68 -2.51
N HIS A 282 35.36 -4.60 -1.75
CA HIS A 282 34.69 -5.55 -0.86
C HIS A 282 34.62 -5.07 0.60
N LEU A 283 35.16 -3.88 0.89
CA LEU A 283 35.22 -3.20 2.19
C LEU A 283 36.28 -3.77 3.17
N HIS A 284 37.24 -4.55 2.67
CA HIS A 284 38.36 -5.07 3.45
C HIS A 284 39.48 -4.02 3.56
N THR A 285 40.16 -3.91 4.70
CA THR A 285 41.27 -2.96 4.90
C THR A 285 42.63 -3.57 4.52
N SER A 286 43.75 -2.87 4.82
CA SER A 286 45.09 -3.47 4.74
C SER A 286 45.44 -4.44 5.87
N ALA A 287 44.61 -4.57 6.92
CA ALA A 287 44.85 -5.46 8.05
C ALA A 287 43.97 -6.72 7.98
N ASP A 288 44.59 -7.89 8.13
CA ASP A 288 43.94 -9.21 8.09
C ASP A 288 42.86 -9.36 9.18
N GLY A 289 41.63 -9.64 8.76
CA GLY A 289 40.44 -9.71 9.62
C GLY A 289 39.83 -8.36 9.96
N VAL A 290 40.25 -7.25 9.34
CA VAL A 290 39.74 -5.90 9.62
C VAL A 290 39.11 -5.26 8.39
N TRP A 291 37.88 -4.76 8.57
CA TRP A 291 36.98 -4.22 7.55
C TRP A 291 36.53 -2.80 7.96
N ALA A 292 36.07 -1.96 7.04
CA ALA A 292 35.56 -0.63 7.39
C ALA A 292 34.38 -0.18 6.51
N ILE A 293 33.41 0.53 7.12
CA ILE A 293 32.13 0.92 6.52
C ILE A 293 31.67 2.31 6.98
N GLY A 294 30.84 2.96 6.17
CA GLY A 294 30.30 4.29 6.40
C GLY A 294 31.37 5.38 6.38
N ASP A 295 31.04 6.57 6.87
CA ASP A 295 31.83 7.80 6.67
C ASP A 295 33.33 7.72 7.02
N VAL A 296 33.76 6.71 7.80
CA VAL A 296 35.17 6.46 8.12
C VAL A 296 36.02 6.12 6.87
N ILE A 297 35.42 5.58 5.80
CA ILE A 297 36.11 5.32 4.51
C ILE A 297 36.05 6.53 3.55
N GLY A 298 35.30 7.58 3.93
CA GLY A 298 34.98 8.72 3.06
C GLY A 298 33.94 8.37 1.99
N GLY A 299 34.08 8.95 0.80
CA GLY A 299 33.13 8.70 -0.30
C GLY A 299 31.75 9.28 -0.02
N ILE A 300 30.70 8.47 -0.22
CA ILE A 300 29.31 8.88 -0.05
C ILE A 300 28.89 8.72 1.43
N MET A 301 29.13 9.77 2.22
CA MET A 301 28.83 9.83 3.66
C MET A 301 27.31 9.94 3.94
N LEU A 302 26.56 8.89 3.62
CA LEU A 302 25.11 8.79 3.78
C LEU A 302 24.71 7.53 4.57
N ALA A 303 23.68 7.65 5.40
CA ALA A 303 23.31 6.62 6.37
C ALA A 303 22.81 5.31 5.73
N HIS A 304 22.08 5.39 4.62
CA HIS A 304 21.65 4.21 3.84
C HIS A 304 22.82 3.52 3.13
N VAL A 305 23.80 4.28 2.63
CA VAL A 305 25.04 3.74 2.06
C VAL A 305 25.83 3.00 3.14
N ALA A 306 26.11 3.64 4.27
CA ALA A 306 26.78 3.01 5.42
C ALA A 306 26.07 1.74 5.91
N SER A 307 24.73 1.74 5.91
CA SER A 307 23.91 0.56 6.28
C SER A 307 24.05 -0.58 5.28
N TYR A 308 24.07 -0.28 3.98
CA TYR A 308 24.20 -1.27 2.91
C TYR A 308 25.62 -1.85 2.83
N GLU A 309 26.65 -1.00 2.97
CA GLU A 309 28.05 -1.42 3.16
C GLU A 309 28.19 -2.37 4.35
N GLY A 310 27.52 -2.08 5.47
CA GLY A 310 27.48 -2.96 6.65
C GLY A 310 26.85 -4.33 6.39
N VAL A 311 25.89 -4.45 5.47
CA VAL A 311 25.35 -5.74 5.03
C VAL A 311 26.36 -6.46 4.11
N CYS A 312 26.94 -5.76 3.13
CA CYS A 312 27.90 -6.33 2.19
C CYS A 312 29.15 -6.88 2.91
N ALA A 313 29.79 -6.09 3.78
CA ALA A 313 30.98 -6.50 4.52
C ALA A 313 30.71 -7.75 5.39
N VAL A 314 29.55 -7.81 6.05
CA VAL A 314 29.17 -8.94 6.90
C VAL A 314 28.85 -10.20 6.12
N GLU A 315 28.22 -10.09 4.96
CA GLU A 315 27.96 -11.26 4.09
C GLU A 315 29.23 -11.78 3.42
N ASN A 316 30.19 -10.90 3.12
CA ASN A 316 31.54 -11.26 2.69
C ASN A 316 32.30 -12.00 3.84
N ILE A 317 32.28 -11.47 5.07
CA ILE A 317 32.84 -12.13 6.27
C ILE A 317 32.24 -13.52 6.52
N ALA A 318 30.92 -13.67 6.31
CA ALA A 318 30.21 -14.93 6.50
C ALA A 318 30.41 -15.94 5.35
N GLY A 319 31.12 -15.57 4.28
CA GLY A 319 31.31 -16.40 3.09
C GLY A 319 30.03 -16.68 2.30
N GLN A 320 28.99 -15.85 2.48
CA GLN A 320 27.69 -16.00 1.79
C GLN A 320 27.61 -15.23 0.47
N GLY A 321 28.65 -14.50 0.09
CA GLY A 321 28.72 -13.82 -1.19
C GLY A 321 30.08 -13.17 -1.46
N ASN A 322 30.13 -12.46 -2.58
CA ASN A 322 31.25 -11.62 -3.02
C ASN A 322 30.66 -10.26 -3.42
N ARG A 323 30.08 -9.56 -2.44
CA ARG A 323 29.27 -8.35 -2.65
C ARG A 323 30.15 -7.10 -2.69
N ILE A 324 29.91 -6.28 -3.70
CA ILE A 324 30.46 -4.94 -3.89
C ILE A 324 29.27 -3.95 -3.82
N PRO A 325 29.37 -2.82 -3.11
CA PRO A 325 28.31 -1.80 -3.11
C PRO A 325 28.20 -1.08 -4.46
N ASP A 326 26.98 -0.98 -5.02
CA ASP A 326 26.75 -0.26 -6.27
C ASP A 326 26.48 1.23 -6.03
N TYR A 327 27.56 2.00 -5.88
CA TYR A 327 27.49 3.44 -5.65
C TYR A 327 26.84 4.25 -6.80
N ARG A 328 26.63 3.66 -8.00
CA ARG A 328 25.90 4.32 -9.10
C ARG A 328 24.43 4.52 -8.76
N ALA A 329 23.87 3.61 -7.97
CA ALA A 329 22.50 3.62 -7.47
C ALA A 329 22.42 4.07 -5.99
N ALA A 330 23.32 4.94 -5.55
CA ALA A 330 23.22 5.59 -4.23
C ALA A 330 22.45 6.92 -4.35
N PRO A 331 21.19 7.00 -3.90
CA PRO A 331 20.43 8.25 -3.95
C PRO A 331 20.96 9.26 -2.94
N ASN A 332 20.94 10.53 -3.32
CA ASN A 332 21.21 11.68 -2.48
C ASN A 332 19.88 12.40 -2.22
N CYS A 333 19.54 12.60 -0.95
CA CYS A 333 18.28 13.20 -0.52
C CYS A 333 18.53 14.41 0.38
N ILE A 334 17.95 15.56 0.02
CA ILE A 334 18.14 16.87 0.63
C ILE A 334 16.75 17.39 1.00
N TYR A 335 16.49 17.50 2.31
CA TYR A 335 15.15 17.70 2.86
C TYR A 335 14.87 19.20 3.06
N THR A 336 15.17 19.99 2.05
CA THR A 336 14.79 21.41 1.94
C THR A 336 13.30 21.55 1.60
N ASP A 337 12.80 22.79 1.58
CA ASP A 337 11.54 23.14 0.91
C ASP A 337 11.87 24.00 -0.33
N PRO A 338 11.50 23.58 -1.56
CA PRO A 338 11.08 22.22 -1.92
C PRO A 338 12.21 21.20 -1.67
N GLU A 339 11.85 19.92 -1.58
CA GLU A 339 12.81 18.83 -1.44
C GLU A 339 13.65 18.69 -2.72
N ILE A 340 14.91 18.25 -2.58
CA ILE A 340 15.78 17.88 -3.71
C ILE A 340 16.22 16.42 -3.52
N ALA A 341 16.17 15.63 -4.59
CA ALA A 341 16.77 14.30 -4.61
C ALA A 341 17.37 13.95 -5.98
N HIS A 342 18.47 13.20 -6.00
CA HIS A 342 19.05 12.69 -7.24
C HIS A 342 19.75 11.35 -7.08
N VAL A 343 19.86 10.59 -8.17
CA VAL A 343 20.57 9.31 -8.26
C VAL A 343 21.18 9.15 -9.66
N GLY A 344 22.32 8.46 -9.76
CA GLY A 344 23.06 8.35 -11.01
C GLY A 344 23.69 9.67 -11.49
N LEU A 345 23.97 9.75 -12.79
CA LEU A 345 24.74 10.84 -13.39
C LEU A 345 23.94 12.14 -13.57
N GLY A 346 24.59 13.28 -13.31
CA GLY A 346 24.12 14.61 -13.75
C GLY A 346 24.19 14.79 -15.27
N GLU A 347 23.44 15.74 -15.82
CA GLU A 347 23.56 16.05 -17.26
C GLU A 347 24.97 16.55 -17.59
N LYS A 348 25.49 17.46 -16.75
CA LYS A 348 26.85 17.98 -16.89
C LYS A 348 27.87 16.85 -16.81
N GLU A 349 27.77 16.01 -15.78
CA GLU A 349 28.70 14.91 -15.52
C GLU A 349 28.72 13.87 -16.65
N ALA A 350 27.55 13.50 -17.20
CA ALA A 350 27.46 12.58 -18.32
C ALA A 350 28.13 13.16 -19.58
N ARG A 351 27.92 14.46 -19.86
CA ARG A 351 28.59 15.17 -20.97
C ARG A 351 30.10 15.30 -20.77
N GLU A 352 30.57 15.58 -19.55
CA GLU A 352 32.00 15.63 -19.20
C GLU A 352 32.67 14.25 -19.32
N LYS A 353 31.92 13.16 -19.12
CA LYS A 353 32.35 11.77 -19.40
C LYS A 353 32.24 11.37 -20.90
N GLY A 354 31.86 12.30 -21.77
CA GLY A 354 31.74 12.07 -23.22
C GLY A 354 30.52 11.25 -23.65
N ILE A 355 29.54 11.03 -22.76
CA ILE A 355 28.35 10.22 -23.04
C ILE A 355 27.33 11.06 -23.83
N ALA A 356 26.84 10.52 -24.94
CA ALA A 356 25.72 11.09 -25.67
C ALA A 356 24.43 10.86 -24.89
N VAL A 357 23.71 11.93 -24.52
CA VAL A 357 22.54 11.83 -23.63
C VAL A 357 21.25 12.41 -24.22
N LYS A 358 20.13 11.73 -23.94
CA LYS A 358 18.77 12.25 -24.02
C LYS A 358 18.36 12.80 -22.66
N ILE A 359 17.71 13.95 -22.64
CA ILE A 359 17.25 14.63 -21.43
C ILE A 359 15.74 14.82 -21.51
N GLY A 360 15.02 14.34 -20.49
CA GLY A 360 13.59 14.57 -20.32
C GLY A 360 13.32 15.35 -19.06
N ARG A 361 12.29 16.21 -19.07
CA ARG A 361 11.93 17.03 -17.91
C ARG A 361 10.43 17.31 -17.88
N PHE A 362 9.79 17.00 -16.76
CA PHE A 362 8.37 17.24 -16.51
C PHE A 362 8.19 18.18 -15.30
N PRO A 363 7.51 19.34 -15.44
CA PRO A 363 7.33 20.28 -14.35
C PRO A 363 6.17 19.88 -13.42
N PHE A 364 6.33 20.03 -12.11
CA PHE A 364 5.23 19.74 -11.16
C PHE A 364 4.02 20.66 -11.36
N ALA A 365 4.19 21.84 -11.97
CA ALA A 365 3.08 22.68 -12.42
C ALA A 365 2.16 22.05 -13.49
N ALA A 366 2.57 20.95 -14.14
CA ALA A 366 1.73 20.14 -15.03
C ALA A 366 1.18 18.85 -14.36
N ALA A 367 1.64 18.50 -13.15
CA ALA A 367 1.20 17.31 -12.44
C ALA A 367 -0.13 17.56 -11.69
N GLY A 368 -1.17 16.80 -12.01
CA GLY A 368 -2.49 16.94 -11.38
C GLY A 368 -2.44 16.82 -9.86
N ARG A 369 -1.63 15.88 -9.33
CA ARG A 369 -1.47 15.72 -7.87
C ARG A 369 -0.78 16.92 -7.22
N ALA A 370 0.26 17.48 -7.83
CA ALA A 370 0.98 18.64 -7.29
C ALA A 370 0.07 19.87 -7.16
N LEU A 371 -0.84 20.08 -8.13
CA LEU A 371 -1.89 21.09 -8.05
C LEU A 371 -2.82 20.84 -6.83
N THR A 372 -3.25 19.60 -6.59
CA THR A 372 -4.06 19.28 -5.39
C THR A 372 -3.33 19.40 -4.05
N LEU A 373 -2.00 19.49 -4.06
CA LEU A 373 -1.15 19.73 -2.88
C LEU A 373 -0.78 21.21 -2.72
N GLY A 374 -1.09 22.07 -3.69
CA GLY A 374 -0.59 23.45 -3.77
C GLY A 374 0.92 23.57 -4.03
N GLN A 375 1.64 22.45 -4.13
CA GLN A 375 3.11 22.37 -4.22
C GLN A 375 3.54 22.13 -5.67
N THR A 376 3.40 23.14 -6.52
CA THR A 376 3.67 23.05 -7.98
C THR A 376 5.09 23.45 -8.41
N GLU A 377 5.94 23.86 -7.46
CA GLU A 377 7.30 24.30 -7.75
C GLU A 377 8.23 23.11 -8.08
N GLY A 378 9.09 23.31 -9.08
CA GLY A 378 10.09 22.31 -9.48
C GLY A 378 9.66 21.36 -10.60
N PHE A 379 10.35 20.24 -10.71
CA PHE A 379 10.28 19.29 -11.82
C PHE A 379 10.97 17.95 -11.49
N VAL A 380 10.61 16.91 -12.23
CA VAL A 380 11.43 15.70 -12.43
C VAL A 380 12.25 15.87 -13.71
N LYS A 381 13.54 15.52 -13.68
CA LYS A 381 14.45 15.45 -14.84
C LYS A 381 15.09 14.06 -14.91
N VAL A 382 15.14 13.47 -16.10
CA VAL A 382 15.83 12.21 -16.38
C VAL A 382 16.98 12.42 -17.35
N VAL A 383 18.09 11.74 -17.10
CA VAL A 383 19.30 11.69 -17.93
C VAL A 383 19.44 10.25 -18.42
N ALA A 384 19.40 10.03 -19.73
CA ALA A 384 19.47 8.70 -20.32
C ALA A 384 20.50 8.64 -21.45
N ASP A 385 21.08 7.46 -21.65
CA ASP A 385 21.97 7.18 -22.77
C ASP A 385 21.23 7.32 -24.10
N ALA A 386 21.82 8.02 -25.06
CA ALA A 386 21.14 8.38 -26.30
C ALA A 386 20.94 7.17 -27.25
N GLU A 387 21.84 6.20 -27.23
CA GLU A 387 21.80 5.02 -28.10
C GLU A 387 20.92 3.92 -27.50
N SER A 388 21.27 3.42 -26.31
CA SER A 388 20.59 2.31 -25.64
C SER A 388 19.31 2.70 -24.90
N GLY A 389 19.06 4.00 -24.69
CA GLY A 389 17.88 4.49 -23.98
C GLY A 389 17.87 4.20 -22.48
N LYS A 390 18.97 3.69 -21.91
CA LYS A 390 19.10 3.36 -20.47
C LYS A 390 19.10 4.61 -19.60
N LEU A 391 18.40 4.58 -18.47
CA LEU A 391 18.46 5.62 -17.46
C LEU A 391 19.85 5.66 -16.82
N LEU A 392 20.55 6.78 -16.97
CA LEU A 392 21.86 7.04 -16.38
C LEU A 392 21.74 7.78 -15.04
N GLY A 393 20.67 8.55 -14.85
CA GLY A 393 20.36 9.24 -13.61
C GLY A 393 19.01 9.97 -13.65
N ALA A 394 18.50 10.31 -12.47
CA ALA A 394 17.30 11.11 -12.31
C ALA A 394 17.50 12.16 -11.21
N HIS A 395 16.88 13.32 -11.40
CA HIS A 395 17.07 14.53 -10.60
C HIS A 395 15.71 15.18 -10.39
N ILE A 396 15.31 15.33 -9.13
CA ILE A 396 13.98 15.81 -8.73
C ILE A 396 14.15 17.00 -7.80
N VAL A 397 13.44 18.08 -8.07
CA VAL A 397 13.19 19.17 -7.11
C VAL A 397 11.69 19.41 -7.05
N GLY A 398 11.09 19.42 -5.86
CA GLY A 398 9.63 19.57 -5.70
C GLY A 398 9.06 18.80 -4.51
N PRO A 399 7.73 18.60 -4.44
CA PRO A 399 7.09 17.87 -3.35
C PRO A 399 7.53 16.40 -3.30
N ARG A 400 7.89 15.91 -2.11
CA ARG A 400 8.25 14.50 -1.84
C ARG A 400 9.35 13.93 -2.75
N ALA A 401 10.26 14.79 -3.24
CA ALA A 401 11.37 14.37 -4.09
C ALA A 401 12.19 13.22 -3.46
N THR A 402 12.33 13.22 -2.13
CA THR A 402 13.10 12.21 -1.38
C THR A 402 12.39 10.85 -1.27
N ASP A 403 11.07 10.78 -1.45
CA ASP A 403 10.32 9.52 -1.62
C ASP A 403 10.39 9.06 -3.09
N LEU A 404 10.16 9.99 -4.03
CA LEU A 404 10.06 9.71 -5.48
C LEU A 404 11.35 9.12 -6.08
N ILE A 405 12.51 9.47 -5.53
CA ILE A 405 13.80 9.01 -6.05
C ILE A 405 14.02 7.49 -5.90
N ALA A 406 13.24 6.80 -5.05
CA ALA A 406 13.37 5.36 -4.84
C ALA A 406 13.10 4.53 -6.11
N GLU A 407 12.13 4.93 -6.93
CA GLU A 407 11.82 4.26 -8.20
C GLU A 407 12.94 4.45 -9.22
N ALA A 408 13.41 5.69 -9.39
CA ALA A 408 14.54 5.99 -10.26
C ALA A 408 15.85 5.31 -9.79
N THR A 409 16.01 5.11 -8.48
CA THR A 409 17.14 4.36 -7.90
C THR A 409 17.11 2.91 -8.34
N LEU A 410 15.95 2.26 -8.24
CA LEU A 410 15.74 0.89 -8.73
C LEU A 410 15.99 0.80 -10.25
N ALA A 411 15.53 1.78 -11.02
CA ALA A 411 15.72 1.84 -12.47
C ALA A 411 17.20 1.99 -12.87
N VAL A 412 17.96 2.87 -12.20
CA VAL A 412 19.42 3.01 -12.42
C VAL A 412 20.16 1.74 -12.00
N GLN A 413 19.82 1.14 -10.86
CA GLN A 413 20.48 -0.09 -10.36
C GLN A 413 20.33 -1.27 -11.34
N ASN A 414 19.14 -1.42 -11.94
CA ASN A 414 18.85 -2.50 -12.89
C ASN A 414 19.16 -2.11 -14.35
N GLY A 415 19.57 -0.86 -14.61
CA GLY A 415 19.89 -0.35 -15.94
C GLY A 415 18.70 -0.34 -16.90
N LEU A 416 17.50 -0.02 -16.40
CA LEU A 416 16.25 0.01 -17.17
C LEU A 416 16.26 1.13 -18.23
N THR A 417 15.50 0.95 -19.30
CA THR A 417 15.32 1.97 -20.35
C THR A 417 14.17 2.93 -20.06
N LEU A 418 14.18 4.09 -20.71
CA LEU A 418 13.06 5.05 -20.71
C LEU A 418 11.73 4.41 -21.12
N GLU A 419 11.76 3.46 -22.05
CA GLU A 419 10.59 2.69 -22.51
C GLU A 419 10.08 1.73 -21.43
N GLN A 420 10.96 1.07 -20.68
CA GLN A 420 10.54 0.24 -19.54
C GLN A 420 9.91 1.07 -18.41
N ILE A 421 10.31 2.34 -18.28
CA ILE A 421 9.68 3.30 -17.35
C ILE A 421 8.33 3.77 -17.90
N ASP A 422 8.21 4.09 -19.20
CA ASP A 422 6.93 4.55 -19.77
C ASP A 422 5.85 3.46 -19.93
N LEU A 423 6.26 2.19 -20.06
CA LEU A 423 5.37 1.03 -20.01
C LEU A 423 4.84 0.71 -18.60
N THR A 424 5.39 1.31 -17.55
CA THR A 424 4.93 1.11 -16.17
C THR A 424 3.64 1.91 -15.93
N ILE A 425 2.55 1.23 -15.56
CA ILE A 425 1.28 1.89 -15.25
C ILE A 425 1.37 2.59 -13.89
N HIS A 426 1.80 3.85 -13.92
CA HIS A 426 1.82 4.73 -12.75
C HIS A 426 0.39 5.06 -12.32
N ALA A 427 0.13 5.05 -11.00
CA ALA A 427 -1.19 5.40 -10.46
C ALA A 427 -1.48 6.91 -10.65
N HIS A 428 -2.74 7.27 -10.89
CA HIS A 428 -3.16 8.66 -11.14
C HIS A 428 -4.40 9.02 -10.28
N PRO A 429 -4.49 10.26 -9.73
CA PRO A 429 -3.45 11.29 -9.71
C PRO A 429 -2.44 11.06 -8.58
N THR A 430 -1.17 10.92 -8.90
CA THR A 430 -0.06 10.81 -7.93
C THR A 430 1.12 11.71 -8.32
N LEU A 431 2.20 11.69 -7.54
CA LEU A 431 3.45 12.38 -7.89
C LEU A 431 4.39 11.53 -8.78
N PRO A 432 4.53 10.19 -8.58
CA PRO A 432 5.31 9.32 -9.46
C PRO A 432 5.02 9.43 -10.96
N GLU A 433 3.78 9.74 -11.39
CA GLU A 433 3.47 9.94 -12.82
C GLU A 433 4.36 11.01 -13.50
N SER A 434 4.98 11.89 -12.71
CA SER A 434 5.98 12.86 -13.18
C SER A 434 7.29 12.22 -13.66
N LEU A 435 7.65 11.03 -13.19
CA LEU A 435 8.82 10.26 -13.67
C LEU A 435 8.53 9.60 -15.02
N MET A 436 7.35 8.99 -15.16
CA MET A 436 6.81 8.50 -16.45
C MET A 436 6.78 9.61 -17.51
N GLU A 437 6.20 10.77 -17.20
CA GLU A 437 6.14 11.90 -18.13
C GLU A 437 7.53 12.48 -18.44
N ALA A 438 8.47 12.47 -17.49
CA ALA A 438 9.86 12.84 -17.77
C ALA A 438 10.53 11.82 -18.71
N ALA A 439 10.27 10.52 -18.55
CA ALA A 439 10.79 9.48 -19.44
C ALA A 439 10.18 9.55 -20.86
N LEU A 440 8.89 9.87 -20.96
CA LEU A 440 8.22 10.18 -22.23
C LEU A 440 8.76 11.48 -22.86
N ALA A 441 9.03 12.52 -22.06
CA ALA A 441 9.61 13.78 -22.54
C ALA A 441 11.02 13.59 -23.14
N ALA A 442 11.85 12.71 -22.55
CA ALA A 442 13.15 12.34 -23.10
C ALA A 442 13.07 11.65 -24.49
N GLN A 443 11.90 11.10 -24.82
CA GLN A 443 11.59 10.48 -26.11
C GLN A 443 10.77 11.39 -27.05
N GLY A 444 10.40 12.59 -26.62
CA GLY A 444 9.50 13.49 -27.37
C GLY A 444 8.05 13.00 -27.46
N ARG A 445 7.60 12.19 -26.47
CA ARG A 445 6.28 11.52 -26.42
C ARG A 445 5.45 11.86 -25.16
N ALA A 446 5.82 12.89 -24.40
CA ALA A 446 5.06 13.32 -23.21
C ALA A 446 3.60 13.66 -23.57
N ILE A 447 2.66 13.36 -22.66
CA ILE A 447 1.22 13.54 -22.89
C ILE A 447 0.75 14.85 -22.25
N HIS A 448 1.23 15.14 -21.04
CA HIS A 448 0.73 16.27 -20.24
C HIS A 448 1.55 17.56 -20.40
N ILE A 449 2.56 17.58 -21.28
CA ILE A 449 3.27 18.80 -21.72
C ILE A 449 3.52 18.81 -23.24
N PRO A 450 3.62 19.99 -23.89
CA PRO A 450 4.00 20.08 -25.30
C PRO A 450 5.44 19.57 -25.53
N ASN A 451 5.56 18.51 -26.34
CA ASN A 451 6.86 18.01 -26.77
C ASN A 451 7.61 19.05 -27.62
N ARG A 452 8.87 19.31 -27.27
CA ARG A 452 9.75 20.15 -28.09
C ARG A 452 10.01 19.44 -29.41
N LYS A 453 9.65 20.08 -30.53
CA LYS A 453 10.07 19.62 -31.86
C LYS A 453 11.59 19.68 -31.92
N ASN A 454 12.26 18.53 -32.06
CA ASN A 454 13.61 18.51 -32.58
C ASN A 454 13.60 19.17 -33.97
N PRO A 455 14.58 20.03 -34.31
CA PRO A 455 14.69 20.52 -35.68
C PRO A 455 14.94 19.33 -36.60
N PRO A 456 14.26 19.24 -37.76
CA PRO A 456 14.54 18.18 -38.72
C PRO A 456 15.97 18.32 -39.24
N LEU A 457 16.61 17.18 -39.53
CA LEU A 457 17.83 17.17 -40.34
C LEU A 457 17.53 17.83 -41.70
N PRO A 458 18.45 18.62 -42.27
CA PRO A 458 18.14 19.51 -43.40
C PRO A 458 17.95 18.73 -44.70
N THR A 459 16.69 18.37 -45.00
CA THR A 459 16.21 18.07 -46.34
C THR A 459 15.69 19.37 -46.98
N GLY A 460 16.10 19.65 -48.22
CA GLY A 460 15.90 20.95 -48.86
C GLY A 460 14.51 21.23 -49.45
N GLU A 461 14.46 22.36 -50.16
CA GLU A 461 13.34 22.94 -50.91
C GLU A 461 12.26 23.67 -50.11
N GLN A 462 11.55 24.58 -50.80
CA GLN A 462 10.81 25.73 -50.23
C GLN A 462 9.34 25.72 -50.64
N SER A 463 8.45 26.29 -49.82
CA SER A 463 7.32 27.15 -50.26
C SER A 463 6.55 27.74 -49.05
N GLU A 464 5.64 28.67 -49.32
CA GLU A 464 5.10 29.65 -48.36
C GLU A 464 3.64 29.35 -47.93
N GLY A 465 3.19 29.93 -46.82
CA GLY A 465 1.75 29.99 -46.46
C GLY A 465 1.44 30.36 -45.01
N ALA A 466 0.75 31.48 -44.79
CA ALA A 466 0.12 31.85 -43.51
C ALA A 466 -1.37 31.38 -43.47
N VAL A 467 -2.19 31.51 -42.41
CA VAL A 467 -2.76 32.77 -41.87
C VAL A 467 -3.59 32.51 -40.59
N SER A 468 -3.40 33.34 -39.55
CA SER A 468 -4.33 33.73 -38.44
C SER A 468 -5.01 32.69 -37.51
N ALA A 469 -5.47 33.18 -36.35
CA ALA A 469 -6.24 32.47 -35.33
C ALA A 469 -7.53 33.22 -34.94
N SER A 470 -8.45 32.58 -34.22
CA SER A 470 -9.54 33.24 -33.48
C SER A 470 -10.07 32.37 -32.33
N SER A 471 -10.89 32.93 -31.44
CA SER A 471 -11.29 32.33 -30.16
C SER A 471 -12.76 32.64 -29.78
N SER A 472 -13.38 31.77 -28.97
CA SER A 472 -14.62 32.08 -28.24
C SER A 472 -14.84 31.14 -27.05
N GLY A 473 -15.71 31.52 -26.12
CA GLY A 473 -16.10 30.75 -24.92
C GLY A 473 -17.45 31.24 -24.37
N LEU A 474 -18.02 30.54 -23.37
CA LEU A 474 -19.36 30.84 -22.82
C LEU A 474 -19.51 30.45 -21.32
N SER A 475 -20.64 30.79 -20.69
CA SER A 475 -20.79 30.95 -19.22
C SER A 475 -22.24 30.79 -18.72
N ARG A 476 -22.45 30.80 -17.38
CA ARG A 476 -23.72 30.85 -16.56
C ARG A 476 -24.26 29.49 -16.06
N ARG A 477 -25.00 29.36 -14.93
CA ARG A 477 -25.28 30.20 -13.72
C ARG A 477 -25.87 29.31 -12.58
N VAL A 478 -26.04 29.86 -11.36
CA VAL A 478 -26.63 29.22 -10.17
C VAL A 478 -27.88 30.00 -9.67
N GLY A 479 -28.71 29.41 -8.80
CA GLY A 479 -29.81 30.08 -8.08
C GLY A 479 -30.25 29.35 -6.79
N GLU A 480 -30.88 30.07 -5.84
CA GLU A 480 -31.12 29.66 -4.44
C GLU A 480 -32.60 29.67 -4.00
N ARG A 481 -32.92 29.06 -2.84
CA ARG A 481 -33.85 29.56 -1.78
C ARG A 481 -33.85 28.67 -0.50
N GLY A 482 -34.41 29.18 0.61
CA GLY A 482 -34.45 28.52 1.95
C GLY A 482 -35.71 28.87 2.80
N VAL A 483 -35.59 28.90 4.15
CA VAL A 483 -36.64 29.03 5.23
C VAL A 483 -37.28 27.66 5.63
N ALA A 484 -37.43 27.16 6.90
CA ALA A 484 -37.42 27.63 8.32
C ALA A 484 -38.84 27.84 8.96
N THR A 485 -39.15 27.66 10.27
CA THR A 485 -38.34 27.39 11.51
C THR A 485 -39.20 26.81 12.69
N GLU A 486 -38.60 25.97 13.55
CA GLU A 486 -38.84 25.82 15.04
C GLU A 486 -40.17 25.17 15.62
N PRO A 487 -40.35 24.91 16.96
CA PRO A 487 -40.48 23.51 17.44
C PRO A 487 -41.60 23.19 18.50
N SER A 488 -41.76 21.90 18.90
CA SER A 488 -41.57 21.43 20.31
C SER A 488 -42.22 20.08 20.69
N LYS A 489 -41.60 19.40 21.69
CA LYS A 489 -42.12 18.36 22.63
C LYS A 489 -42.55 16.98 22.09
N ILE A 490 -41.75 15.96 22.45
CA ILE A 490 -42.06 14.53 22.42
C ILE A 490 -42.10 13.98 23.86
N THR A 491 -42.89 12.94 24.11
CA THR A 491 -42.86 12.13 25.35
C THR A 491 -42.59 10.66 25.01
N ASN A 492 -41.60 10.05 25.66
CA ASN A 492 -41.07 8.72 25.34
C ASN A 492 -42.12 7.60 25.21
N ARG A 493 -41.92 6.70 24.23
CA ARG A 493 -42.42 5.32 24.29
C ARG A 493 -41.69 4.34 23.36
N GLU A 494 -40.43 4.03 23.66
CA GLU A 494 -39.86 2.74 23.23
C GLU A 494 -40.69 1.60 23.80
N THR A 495 -41.39 0.85 22.95
CA THR A 495 -41.66 -0.61 23.08
C THR A 495 -42.48 -1.10 21.90
N ASN A 496 -42.10 -2.27 21.36
CA ASN A 496 -42.69 -3.01 20.23
C ASN A 496 -42.39 -2.46 18.82
N MET A 497 -41.46 -3.11 18.12
CA MET A 497 -41.73 -3.70 16.80
C MET A 497 -40.66 -4.75 16.44
N ALA A 498 -40.93 -6.02 16.75
CA ALA A 498 -40.17 -7.17 16.27
C ALA A 498 -41.16 -8.31 16.00
N ALA A 499 -41.56 -8.49 14.75
CA ALA A 499 -42.45 -9.56 14.32
C ALA A 499 -41.63 -10.75 13.80
N PRO A 500 -41.67 -11.92 14.44
CA PRO A 500 -40.90 -13.08 13.99
C PRO A 500 -41.55 -13.69 12.74
N VAL A 501 -40.90 -13.52 11.59
CA VAL A 501 -41.25 -14.21 10.35
C VAL A 501 -40.99 -15.71 10.52
N LYS A 502 -41.91 -16.56 10.06
CA LYS A 502 -41.85 -18.02 10.29
C LYS A 502 -40.89 -18.69 9.31
N THR A 503 -40.05 -19.58 9.84
CA THR A 503 -39.12 -20.37 9.04
C THR A 503 -39.82 -21.36 8.11
N SER A 504 -39.41 -21.40 6.85
CA SER A 504 -39.55 -22.62 6.04
C SER A 504 -38.77 -23.77 6.71
N SER A 505 -39.32 -24.99 6.64
CA SER A 505 -38.64 -26.18 7.15
C SER A 505 -37.74 -26.74 6.06
N PRO A 506 -36.45 -27.02 6.32
CA PRO A 506 -35.60 -27.72 5.36
C PRO A 506 -36.15 -29.13 5.08
N PRO A 507 -35.83 -29.74 3.92
CA PRO A 507 -36.30 -31.09 3.58
C PRO A 507 -35.89 -32.13 4.65
N PRO A 508 -36.64 -33.24 4.81
CA PRO A 508 -36.31 -34.27 5.79
C PRO A 508 -34.95 -34.94 5.51
N THR A 509 -33.89 -34.44 6.12
CA THR A 509 -32.52 -34.89 5.88
C THR A 509 -32.23 -36.21 6.62
N PRO A 510 -31.69 -37.25 5.96
CA PRO A 510 -31.18 -38.45 6.60
C PRO A 510 -30.12 -38.16 7.67
N SER A 511 -29.98 -39.06 8.65
CA SER A 511 -28.99 -38.92 9.74
C SER A 511 -27.53 -38.99 9.27
N ALA A 512 -27.30 -39.51 8.07
CA ALA A 512 -26.06 -39.40 7.32
C ALA A 512 -26.37 -39.36 5.81
N ILE A 513 -25.65 -38.52 5.06
CA ILE A 513 -25.65 -38.53 3.60
C ILE A 513 -24.64 -39.59 3.15
N ASP A 514 -25.14 -40.69 2.58
CA ASP A 514 -24.34 -41.80 2.05
C ASP A 514 -24.93 -42.29 0.70
N PRO A 515 -24.24 -43.19 -0.03
CA PRO A 515 -24.75 -43.69 -1.31
C PRO A 515 -26.11 -44.40 -1.23
N LYS A 516 -26.47 -45.02 -0.10
CA LYS A 516 -27.76 -45.70 0.09
C LYS A 516 -28.89 -44.69 0.24
N SER A 517 -28.67 -43.62 0.99
CA SER A 517 -29.63 -42.53 1.17
C SER A 517 -29.99 -41.79 -0.14
N LEU A 518 -29.18 -41.99 -1.19
CA LEU A 518 -29.33 -41.40 -2.53
C LEU A 518 -29.66 -42.43 -3.63
N GLU A 519 -29.92 -43.69 -3.26
CA GLU A 519 -30.50 -44.68 -4.17
C GLU A 519 -31.95 -44.30 -4.51
N LEU A 520 -32.33 -44.43 -5.79
CA LEU A 520 -33.68 -44.17 -6.28
C LEU A 520 -34.65 -45.29 -5.85
N LYS A 521 -34.96 -45.34 -4.55
CA LYS A 521 -35.81 -46.35 -3.90
C LYS A 521 -36.95 -45.69 -3.13
N LYS A 522 -38.06 -46.43 -2.98
CA LYS A 522 -39.25 -45.98 -2.25
C LYS A 522 -38.96 -45.60 -0.79
N GLU A 523 -37.96 -46.23 -0.18
CA GLU A 523 -37.47 -45.93 1.18
C GLU A 523 -36.89 -44.50 1.32
N ASN A 524 -36.25 -43.98 0.26
CA ASN A 524 -35.63 -42.64 0.22
C ASN A 524 -36.55 -41.57 -0.40
N ARG A 525 -37.75 -41.96 -0.83
CA ARG A 525 -38.61 -41.17 -1.73
C ARG A 525 -38.80 -39.74 -1.25
N ASP A 526 -39.24 -39.55 -0.02
CA ASP A 526 -39.64 -38.23 0.47
C ASP A 526 -38.45 -37.28 0.66
N PHE A 527 -37.24 -37.82 0.87
CA PHE A 527 -36.00 -37.04 0.85
C PHE A 527 -35.64 -36.61 -0.59
N LEU A 528 -35.66 -37.55 -1.54
CA LEU A 528 -35.38 -37.28 -2.95
C LEU A 528 -36.36 -36.26 -3.55
N LEU A 529 -37.65 -36.36 -3.22
CA LEU A 529 -38.66 -35.37 -3.60
C LEU A 529 -38.48 -34.04 -2.86
N GLY A 530 -37.93 -34.04 -1.64
CA GLY A 530 -37.47 -32.84 -0.95
C GLY A 530 -36.35 -32.11 -1.70
N LEU A 531 -35.36 -32.83 -2.22
CA LEU A 531 -34.30 -32.25 -3.08
C LEU A 531 -34.90 -31.64 -4.36
N HIS A 532 -35.84 -32.33 -5.00
CA HIS A 532 -36.54 -31.86 -6.19
C HIS A 532 -37.36 -30.59 -5.93
N ARG A 533 -38.18 -30.57 -4.86
CA ARG A 533 -38.91 -29.37 -4.41
C ARG A 533 -37.98 -28.21 -4.15
N GLN A 534 -36.84 -28.43 -3.51
CA GLN A 534 -35.89 -27.35 -3.20
C GLN A 534 -35.30 -26.73 -4.48
N MET A 535 -34.94 -27.55 -5.48
CA MET A 535 -34.48 -27.03 -6.78
C MET A 535 -35.59 -26.28 -7.53
N GLN A 536 -36.81 -26.83 -7.60
CA GLN A 536 -37.96 -26.16 -8.23
C GLN A 536 -38.32 -24.84 -7.54
N LEU A 537 -38.24 -24.77 -6.20
CA LEU A 537 -38.48 -23.54 -5.43
C LEU A 537 -37.47 -22.46 -5.78
N ILE A 538 -36.18 -22.81 -5.85
CA ILE A 538 -35.10 -21.87 -6.22
C ILE A 538 -35.24 -21.42 -7.67
N ARG A 539 -35.45 -22.35 -8.62
CA ARG A 539 -35.72 -22.02 -10.03
C ARG A 539 -36.86 -21.01 -10.14
N ARG A 540 -37.99 -21.26 -9.47
CA ARG A 540 -39.17 -20.40 -9.58
C ARG A 540 -39.01 -19.07 -8.86
N PHE A 541 -38.32 -19.04 -7.72
CA PHE A 541 -37.94 -17.80 -7.04
C PHE A 541 -37.13 -16.90 -7.98
N GLU A 542 -36.09 -17.45 -8.61
CA GLU A 542 -35.16 -16.71 -9.47
C GLU A 542 -35.81 -16.23 -10.79
N GLU A 543 -36.68 -17.04 -11.39
CA GLU A 543 -37.51 -16.62 -12.53
C GLU A 543 -38.39 -15.42 -12.17
N ARG A 544 -39.02 -15.43 -10.99
CA ARG A 544 -39.82 -14.29 -10.54
C ARG A 544 -38.96 -13.11 -10.13
N ALA A 545 -37.78 -13.30 -9.53
CA ALA A 545 -36.83 -12.21 -9.27
C ALA A 545 -36.44 -11.51 -10.58
N GLN A 546 -36.23 -12.27 -11.67
CA GLN A 546 -36.03 -11.69 -13.01
C GLN A 546 -37.23 -10.84 -13.47
N GLU A 547 -38.46 -11.31 -13.27
CA GLU A 547 -39.67 -10.53 -13.58
C GLU A 547 -39.80 -9.25 -12.76
N GLN A 548 -39.53 -9.29 -11.44
CA GLN A 548 -39.69 -8.13 -10.55
C GLN A 548 -38.57 -7.11 -10.76
N TYR A 549 -37.35 -7.55 -11.12
CA TYR A 549 -36.29 -6.68 -11.63
C TYR A 549 -36.72 -5.95 -12.90
N THR A 550 -37.33 -6.68 -13.85
CA THR A 550 -37.86 -6.09 -15.09
C THR A 550 -39.01 -5.10 -14.82
N LYS A 551 -39.74 -5.26 -13.71
CA LYS A 551 -40.76 -4.32 -13.20
C LYS A 551 -40.17 -3.18 -12.34
N ALA A 552 -38.84 -3.04 -12.31
CA ALA A 552 -38.08 -2.06 -11.53
C ALA A 552 -38.31 -2.07 -10.00
N LYS A 553 -38.73 -3.21 -9.44
CA LYS A 553 -38.88 -3.39 -7.98
C LYS A 553 -37.59 -3.75 -7.25
N ILE A 554 -36.60 -4.29 -7.97
CA ILE A 554 -35.31 -4.72 -7.41
C ILE A 554 -34.23 -3.71 -7.81
N GLY A 555 -33.56 -3.13 -6.81
CA GLY A 555 -32.49 -2.15 -7.02
C GLY A 555 -31.14 -2.78 -7.38
N GLY A 556 -30.26 -1.99 -8.01
CA GLY A 556 -28.88 -2.37 -8.30
C GLY A 556 -28.74 -3.44 -9.39
N TYR A 557 -27.83 -4.39 -9.18
CA TYR A 557 -27.63 -5.55 -10.06
C TYR A 557 -28.23 -6.80 -9.42
N CYS A 558 -29.06 -7.53 -10.17
CA CYS A 558 -29.62 -8.81 -9.75
C CYS A 558 -28.91 -9.98 -10.43
N HIS A 559 -28.52 -11.00 -9.64
CA HIS A 559 -27.73 -12.15 -10.09
C HIS A 559 -28.44 -13.46 -9.74
N LEU A 560 -28.84 -14.23 -10.75
CA LEU A 560 -29.71 -15.39 -10.60
C LEU A 560 -28.93 -16.71 -10.66
N ASN A 561 -29.29 -17.69 -9.84
CA ASN A 561 -28.79 -19.08 -9.85
C ASN A 561 -29.47 -19.99 -10.92
N ILE A 562 -30.21 -19.45 -11.90
CA ILE A 562 -30.94 -20.28 -12.87
C ILE A 562 -29.98 -21.18 -13.66
N GLY A 563 -30.17 -22.50 -13.58
CA GLY A 563 -29.31 -23.54 -14.18
C GLY A 563 -28.21 -24.07 -13.25
N GLU A 564 -28.08 -23.50 -12.05
CA GLU A 564 -27.08 -23.89 -11.04
C GLU A 564 -27.73 -24.69 -9.87
N GLU A 565 -29.02 -25.05 -9.96
CA GLU A 565 -29.82 -25.48 -8.79
C GLU A 565 -29.30 -26.77 -8.12
N ALA A 566 -28.81 -27.74 -8.89
CA ALA A 566 -28.20 -28.95 -8.35
C ALA A 566 -26.92 -28.64 -7.55
N THR A 567 -26.11 -27.70 -8.04
CA THR A 567 -24.91 -27.21 -7.35
C THR A 567 -25.27 -26.47 -6.05
N VAL A 568 -26.29 -25.62 -6.09
CA VAL A 568 -26.78 -24.87 -4.91
C VAL A 568 -27.34 -25.81 -3.84
N VAL A 569 -28.28 -26.68 -4.21
CA VAL A 569 -28.99 -27.57 -3.27
C VAL A 569 -28.07 -28.65 -2.71
N GLY A 570 -27.30 -29.32 -3.58
CA GLY A 570 -26.35 -30.35 -3.14
C GLY A 570 -25.21 -29.79 -2.28
N GLY A 571 -24.71 -28.59 -2.61
CA GLY A 571 -23.65 -27.93 -1.85
C GLY A 571 -24.09 -27.52 -0.44
N ILE A 572 -25.29 -26.94 -0.31
CA ILE A 572 -25.79 -26.42 0.97
C ILE A 572 -26.37 -27.52 1.88
N LEU A 573 -27.05 -28.54 1.33
CA LEU A 573 -27.65 -29.62 2.14
C LEU A 573 -26.63 -30.67 2.62
N ALA A 574 -25.38 -30.62 2.12
CA ALA A 574 -24.25 -31.36 2.68
C ALA A 574 -23.74 -30.79 4.03
N LEU A 575 -24.25 -29.65 4.47
CA LEU A 575 -23.78 -28.92 5.66
C LEU A 575 -24.65 -29.16 6.89
N LYS A 576 -24.01 -29.14 8.07
CA LYS A 576 -24.72 -29.18 9.35
C LYS A 576 -25.17 -27.78 9.76
N ALA A 577 -26.15 -27.71 10.66
CA ALA A 577 -26.71 -26.44 11.15
C ALA A 577 -25.70 -25.54 11.90
N ASN A 578 -24.57 -26.12 12.34
CA ASN A 578 -23.46 -25.38 12.97
C ASN A 578 -22.38 -24.90 11.98
N ASP A 579 -22.40 -25.33 10.71
CA ASP A 579 -21.43 -24.84 9.72
C ASP A 579 -21.72 -23.40 9.31
N TRP A 580 -20.69 -22.64 8.94
CA TRP A 580 -20.80 -21.25 8.49
C TRP A 580 -20.66 -21.15 6.97
N ILE A 581 -21.46 -20.29 6.35
CA ILE A 581 -21.52 -20.16 4.88
C ILE A 581 -21.16 -18.74 4.46
N PHE A 582 -20.16 -18.62 3.59
CA PHE A 582 -19.77 -17.40 2.88
C PHE A 582 -19.96 -17.63 1.38
N THR A 583 -20.46 -16.64 0.63
CA THR A 583 -20.74 -16.82 -0.80
C THR A 583 -20.56 -15.52 -1.61
N SER A 584 -20.35 -15.64 -2.91
CA SER A 584 -20.42 -14.50 -3.83
C SER A 584 -21.85 -13.95 -3.96
N TYR A 585 -21.97 -12.73 -4.50
CA TYR A 585 -23.15 -11.94 -4.90
C TYR A 585 -24.27 -12.61 -5.76
N ARG A 586 -24.39 -13.93 -5.74
CA ARG A 586 -25.40 -14.75 -6.42
C ARG A 586 -25.96 -15.76 -5.42
N GLU A 587 -26.47 -15.24 -4.31
CA GLU A 587 -26.72 -16.03 -3.10
C GLU A 587 -28.19 -16.37 -2.81
N HIS A 588 -29.16 -15.95 -3.63
CA HIS A 588 -30.59 -16.16 -3.33
C HIS A 588 -30.93 -17.64 -3.11
N GLY A 589 -30.54 -18.50 -4.04
CA GLY A 589 -30.77 -19.94 -3.93
C GLY A 589 -30.01 -20.54 -2.74
N HIS A 590 -28.81 -20.04 -2.44
CA HIS A 590 -27.98 -20.49 -1.34
C HIS A 590 -28.61 -20.16 0.04
N ALA A 591 -29.20 -18.98 0.18
CA ALA A 591 -29.94 -18.57 1.37
C ALA A 591 -31.21 -19.44 1.56
N ILE A 592 -31.99 -19.62 0.49
CA ILE A 592 -33.22 -20.43 0.50
C ILE A 592 -32.91 -21.92 0.78
N ALA A 593 -31.83 -22.49 0.21
CA ALA A 593 -31.37 -23.83 0.53
C ALA A 593 -30.89 -23.99 1.99
N ARG A 594 -30.38 -22.91 2.60
CA ARG A 594 -30.06 -22.86 4.04
C ARG A 594 -31.31 -22.64 4.92
N GLY A 595 -32.49 -22.49 4.30
CA GLY A 595 -33.78 -22.32 4.94
C GLY A 595 -34.11 -20.89 5.36
N VAL A 596 -33.36 -19.88 4.90
CA VAL A 596 -33.80 -18.48 5.01
C VAL A 596 -35.15 -18.37 4.31
N ASP A 597 -36.14 -17.72 4.93
CA ASP A 597 -37.49 -17.61 4.36
C ASP A 597 -37.43 -16.85 3.02
N PRO A 598 -37.90 -17.44 1.89
CA PRO A 598 -38.05 -16.73 0.63
C PRO A 598 -38.74 -15.36 0.74
N LYS A 599 -39.65 -15.17 1.71
CA LYS A 599 -40.27 -13.87 2.00
C LYS A 599 -39.26 -12.80 2.40
N ALA A 600 -38.35 -13.12 3.33
CA ALA A 600 -37.28 -12.22 3.75
C ALA A 600 -36.26 -12.01 2.63
N VAL A 601 -35.99 -13.01 1.79
CA VAL A 601 -35.11 -12.86 0.61
C VAL A 601 -35.73 -11.92 -0.43
N MET A 602 -37.00 -12.10 -0.80
CA MET A 602 -37.67 -11.21 -1.77
C MET A 602 -37.83 -9.79 -1.23
N ALA A 603 -38.12 -9.65 0.07
CA ALA A 603 -38.15 -8.34 0.74
C ALA A 603 -36.79 -7.63 0.70
N GLU A 604 -35.68 -8.34 0.93
CA GLU A 604 -34.33 -7.77 0.79
C GLU A 604 -34.05 -7.31 -0.65
N LEU A 605 -34.39 -8.14 -1.64
CA LEU A 605 -34.28 -7.80 -3.07
C LEU A 605 -35.11 -6.55 -3.44
N PHE A 606 -36.27 -6.36 -2.80
CA PHE A 606 -37.14 -5.18 -2.99
C PHE A 606 -36.68 -3.96 -2.17
N GLY A 607 -35.61 -4.08 -1.38
CA GLY A 607 -35.10 -2.99 -0.52
C GLY A 607 -36.00 -2.68 0.68
N LYS A 608 -36.69 -3.67 1.25
CA LYS A 608 -37.67 -3.53 2.34
C LYS A 608 -37.10 -3.83 3.73
N GLU A 609 -37.62 -3.17 4.77
CA GLU A 609 -37.15 -3.28 6.17
C GLU A 609 -37.30 -4.71 6.75
N THR A 610 -38.19 -5.53 6.18
CA THR A 610 -38.39 -6.95 6.49
C THR A 610 -37.39 -7.89 5.81
N GLY A 611 -36.45 -7.35 5.02
CA GLY A 611 -35.36 -8.09 4.40
C GLY A 611 -34.34 -8.65 5.40
N THR A 612 -33.51 -9.58 4.94
CA THR A 612 -32.48 -10.27 5.76
C THR A 612 -31.39 -9.33 6.28
N SER A 613 -31.05 -8.31 5.48
CA SER A 613 -30.19 -7.17 5.79
C SER A 613 -31.03 -5.87 5.90
N HIS A 614 -32.32 -6.01 6.23
CA HIS A 614 -33.33 -4.95 6.32
C HIS A 614 -33.43 -4.05 5.07
N GLY A 615 -33.29 -4.62 3.86
CA GLY A 615 -33.41 -3.90 2.60
C GLY A 615 -32.21 -3.01 2.25
N ARG A 616 -31.14 -3.06 3.05
CA ARG A 616 -29.93 -2.23 2.90
C ARG A 616 -28.79 -2.97 2.18
N GLY A 617 -28.92 -4.27 1.94
CA GLY A 617 -27.97 -5.11 1.22
C GLY A 617 -28.39 -5.46 -0.21
N GLY A 618 -29.69 -5.67 -0.44
CA GLY A 618 -30.25 -6.05 -1.74
C GLY A 618 -29.77 -7.41 -2.25
N SER A 619 -29.77 -7.58 -3.57
CA SER A 619 -29.48 -8.86 -4.27
C SER A 619 -28.05 -9.42 -4.12
N MET A 620 -27.12 -8.69 -3.50
CA MET A 620 -25.70 -9.05 -3.43
C MET A 620 -25.12 -9.14 -2.01
N HIS A 621 -25.96 -8.88 -0.99
CA HIS A 621 -25.56 -8.82 0.41
C HIS A 621 -26.67 -9.34 1.36
N LEU A 622 -27.26 -10.51 1.05
CA LEU A 622 -28.10 -11.23 2.02
C LEU A 622 -27.24 -11.72 3.20
N VAL A 623 -27.74 -11.61 4.44
CA VAL A 623 -27.08 -12.16 5.65
C VAL A 623 -28.13 -12.76 6.60
N ASP A 624 -27.86 -13.95 7.17
CA ASP A 624 -28.64 -14.50 8.29
C ASP A 624 -27.70 -15.12 9.34
N TYR A 625 -27.39 -14.33 10.37
CA TYR A 625 -26.56 -14.76 11.50
C TYR A 625 -27.16 -15.93 12.29
N SER A 626 -28.50 -16.04 12.39
CA SER A 626 -29.17 -17.12 13.12
C SER A 626 -28.94 -18.47 12.44
N ARG A 627 -28.85 -18.47 11.11
CA ARG A 627 -28.54 -19.64 10.27
C ARG A 627 -27.06 -19.81 9.94
N ARG A 628 -26.18 -18.96 10.51
CA ARG A 628 -24.73 -18.90 10.23
C ARG A 628 -24.39 -18.62 8.76
N PHE A 629 -25.30 -17.93 8.07
CA PHE A 629 -25.15 -17.50 6.69
C PHE A 629 -24.55 -16.09 6.66
N MET A 630 -23.22 -16.01 6.60
CA MET A 630 -22.50 -14.74 6.41
C MET A 630 -22.74 -14.17 5.00
N GLY A 631 -23.11 -15.04 4.07
CA GLY A 631 -23.88 -14.66 2.89
C GLY A 631 -23.10 -13.90 1.83
N GLY A 632 -23.75 -12.89 1.24
CA GLY A 632 -23.37 -12.29 -0.04
C GLY A 632 -22.32 -11.18 0.02
N TYR A 633 -21.41 -11.21 -0.95
CA TYR A 633 -20.39 -10.18 -1.14
C TYR A 633 -20.30 -9.75 -2.60
N GLY A 634 -20.70 -8.51 -2.90
CA GLY A 634 -20.60 -7.83 -4.20
C GLY A 634 -19.21 -7.75 -4.86
N ILE A 635 -18.14 -7.98 -4.10
CA ILE A 635 -16.76 -7.97 -4.61
C ILE A 635 -16.33 -9.40 -4.98
N VAL A 636 -15.96 -9.61 -6.24
CA VAL A 636 -15.45 -10.90 -6.76
C VAL A 636 -14.30 -11.41 -5.89
N GLY A 637 -14.54 -12.50 -5.16
CA GLY A 637 -13.54 -13.13 -4.27
C GLY A 637 -13.18 -12.34 -3.01
N GLY A 638 -13.81 -11.20 -2.74
CA GLY A 638 -13.53 -10.37 -1.56
C GLY A 638 -13.89 -11.05 -0.22
N HIS A 639 -14.69 -12.11 -0.26
CA HIS A 639 -15.08 -12.93 0.88
C HIS A 639 -14.11 -14.08 1.20
N LEU A 640 -13.19 -14.42 0.29
CA LEU A 640 -12.25 -15.53 0.51
C LEU A 640 -11.38 -15.30 1.77
N PRO A 641 -10.80 -14.10 2.02
CA PRO A 641 -10.04 -13.84 3.26
C PRO A 641 -10.93 -13.81 4.51
N LEU A 642 -12.21 -13.45 4.37
CA LEU A 642 -13.17 -13.44 5.47
C LEU A 642 -13.54 -14.88 5.90
N ALA A 643 -13.63 -15.81 4.95
CA ALA A 643 -13.77 -17.23 5.23
C ALA A 643 -12.53 -17.81 5.94
N VAL A 644 -11.31 -17.39 5.57
CA VAL A 644 -10.08 -17.73 6.32
C VAL A 644 -10.15 -17.21 7.76
N GLY A 645 -10.56 -15.96 7.97
CA GLY A 645 -10.75 -15.38 9.30
C GLY A 645 -11.81 -16.12 10.14
N GLY A 646 -12.93 -16.51 9.53
CA GLY A 646 -13.94 -17.35 10.14
C GLY A 646 -13.40 -18.73 10.55
N ALA A 647 -12.60 -19.35 9.69
CA ALA A 647 -12.04 -20.69 9.93
C ALA A 647 -10.96 -20.68 11.00
N TRP A 648 -10.16 -19.61 11.04
CA TRP A 648 -9.27 -19.32 12.15
C TRP A 648 -10.05 -19.21 13.46
N ALA A 649 -11.16 -18.46 13.49
CA ALA A 649 -11.98 -18.31 14.69
C ALA A 649 -12.59 -19.64 15.15
N VAL A 650 -13.08 -20.48 14.24
CA VAL A 650 -13.58 -21.84 14.50
C VAL A 650 -12.48 -22.73 15.10
N LYS A 651 -11.31 -22.80 14.45
CA LYS A 651 -10.19 -23.63 14.92
C LYS A 651 -9.65 -23.14 16.27
N TYR A 652 -9.48 -21.84 16.43
CA TYR A 652 -9.03 -21.21 17.68
C TYR A 652 -9.99 -21.49 18.85
N ARG A 653 -11.30 -21.46 18.59
CA ARG A 653 -12.34 -21.81 19.57
C ARG A 653 -12.55 -23.33 19.73
N LYS A 654 -11.81 -24.17 18.98
CA LYS A 654 -11.92 -25.63 18.95
C LYS A 654 -13.35 -26.12 18.65
N GLN A 655 -14.06 -25.40 17.78
CA GLN A 655 -15.43 -25.74 17.40
C GLN A 655 -15.43 -26.84 16.31
N PRO A 656 -16.36 -27.81 16.35
CA PRO A 656 -16.48 -28.87 15.33
C PRO A 656 -17.23 -28.39 14.08
N ASP A 657 -17.12 -27.09 13.78
CA ASP A 657 -17.80 -26.39 12.70
C ASP A 657 -16.89 -26.39 11.46
N VAL A 658 -17.47 -26.31 10.26
CA VAL A 658 -16.74 -26.11 9.00
C VAL A 658 -17.12 -24.75 8.43
N ILE A 659 -16.17 -24.09 7.78
CA ILE A 659 -16.45 -22.94 6.92
C ILE A 659 -16.63 -23.43 5.49
N PHE A 660 -17.81 -23.20 4.92
CA PHE A 660 -18.12 -23.46 3.53
C PHE A 660 -18.05 -22.13 2.76
N CYS A 661 -17.12 -22.02 1.82
CA CYS A 661 -16.88 -20.78 1.09
C CYS A 661 -17.12 -20.98 -0.41
N MET A 662 -18.25 -20.47 -0.90
CA MET A 662 -18.73 -20.65 -2.27
C MET A 662 -18.34 -19.46 -3.16
N PHE A 663 -17.84 -19.70 -4.37
CA PHE A 663 -17.41 -18.62 -5.28
C PHE A 663 -17.44 -19.07 -6.74
N GLY A 664 -17.60 -18.11 -7.66
CA GLY A 664 -17.52 -18.39 -9.11
C GLY A 664 -16.10 -18.60 -9.61
N ASP A 665 -15.95 -19.34 -10.72
CA ASP A 665 -14.68 -19.63 -11.40
C ASP A 665 -13.77 -18.40 -11.61
N GLY A 666 -14.34 -17.27 -12.05
CA GLY A 666 -13.62 -16.01 -12.26
C GLY A 666 -12.93 -15.44 -11.02
N ALA A 667 -13.36 -15.80 -9.80
CA ALA A 667 -12.70 -15.40 -8.56
C ALA A 667 -11.34 -16.12 -8.34
N THR A 668 -11.03 -17.17 -9.12
CA THR A 668 -9.80 -17.95 -8.96
C THR A 668 -8.58 -17.39 -9.72
N ASN A 669 -8.67 -16.14 -10.19
CA ASN A 669 -7.64 -15.44 -10.97
C ASN A 669 -7.17 -14.13 -10.30
N ILE A 670 -7.37 -13.98 -8.97
CA ILE A 670 -6.99 -12.78 -8.20
C ILE A 670 -6.10 -13.14 -7.01
N GLY A 671 -5.25 -12.21 -6.55
CA GLY A 671 -4.32 -12.44 -5.42
C GLY A 671 -4.99 -12.98 -4.15
N ALA A 672 -6.14 -12.41 -3.77
CA ALA A 672 -6.91 -12.82 -2.59
C ALA A 672 -7.31 -14.31 -2.60
N PHE A 673 -7.49 -14.96 -3.76
CA PHE A 673 -7.72 -16.40 -3.85
C PHE A 673 -6.46 -17.19 -3.48
N HIS A 674 -5.33 -16.85 -4.10
CA HIS A 674 -4.05 -17.51 -3.88
C HIS A 674 -3.55 -17.34 -2.44
N GLU A 675 -3.71 -16.13 -1.88
CA GLU A 675 -3.42 -15.82 -0.48
C GLU A 675 -4.30 -16.61 0.49
N SER A 676 -5.62 -16.67 0.22
CA SER A 676 -6.57 -17.36 1.10
C SER A 676 -6.37 -18.87 1.14
N LEU A 677 -6.15 -19.52 -0.01
CA LEU A 677 -5.89 -20.96 -0.08
C LEU A 677 -4.55 -21.31 0.61
N ASN A 678 -3.50 -20.53 0.36
CA ASN A 678 -2.21 -20.71 1.00
C ASN A 678 -2.31 -20.55 2.53
N MET A 679 -2.96 -19.47 3.01
CA MET A 679 -3.13 -19.23 4.43
C MET A 679 -3.97 -20.33 5.11
N ALA A 680 -5.06 -20.77 4.48
CA ALA A 680 -5.87 -21.87 5.02
C ALA A 680 -5.06 -23.17 5.15
N LYS A 681 -4.18 -23.49 4.19
CA LYS A 681 -3.29 -24.66 4.28
C LYS A 681 -2.23 -24.49 5.37
N VAL A 682 -1.49 -23.38 5.38
CA VAL A 682 -0.37 -23.14 6.33
C VAL A 682 -0.80 -23.28 7.79
N PHE A 683 -2.07 -23.04 8.09
CA PHE A 683 -2.63 -23.13 9.43
C PHE A 683 -3.61 -24.30 9.64
N ASP A 684 -3.73 -25.23 8.67
CA ASP A 684 -4.72 -26.32 8.60
C ASP A 684 -6.11 -25.88 9.08
N LEU A 685 -6.72 -24.92 8.38
CA LEU A 685 -8.02 -24.36 8.74
C LEU A 685 -9.18 -25.18 8.15
N PRO A 686 -10.30 -25.36 8.89
CA PRO A 686 -11.44 -26.18 8.46
C PRO A 686 -12.30 -25.45 7.40
N VAL A 687 -11.72 -25.21 6.21
CA VAL A 687 -12.38 -24.59 5.06
C VAL A 687 -12.65 -25.61 3.97
N VAL A 688 -13.87 -25.63 3.45
CA VAL A 688 -14.17 -26.21 2.13
C VAL A 688 -14.36 -25.07 1.14
N TRP A 689 -13.43 -24.97 0.20
CA TRP A 689 -13.48 -24.05 -0.93
C TRP A 689 -14.35 -24.66 -2.03
N PHE A 690 -15.49 -24.03 -2.33
CA PHE A 690 -16.48 -24.57 -3.26
C PHE A 690 -16.61 -23.65 -4.49
N CYS A 691 -15.90 -24.01 -5.56
CA CYS A 691 -15.92 -23.30 -6.82
C CYS A 691 -17.14 -23.71 -7.66
N VAL A 692 -18.10 -22.80 -7.79
CA VAL A 692 -19.21 -22.86 -8.75
C VAL A 692 -18.67 -22.47 -10.12
N ASN A 693 -18.16 -23.43 -10.88
CA ASN A 693 -17.68 -23.18 -12.24
C ASN A 693 -18.85 -23.30 -13.22
N ASN A 694 -19.41 -22.15 -13.60
CA ASN A 694 -20.46 -22.08 -14.62
C ASN A 694 -19.92 -21.78 -16.03
N ARG A 695 -18.61 -22.01 -16.22
CA ARG A 695 -17.79 -21.85 -17.43
C ARG A 695 -17.52 -20.40 -17.86
N TYR A 696 -18.06 -19.38 -17.18
CA TYR A 696 -17.96 -17.98 -17.61
C TYR A 696 -17.74 -16.99 -16.47
N GLY A 697 -16.48 -16.55 -16.34
CA GLY A 697 -16.07 -15.44 -15.48
C GLY A 697 -16.65 -14.13 -15.97
N MET A 698 -17.77 -13.72 -15.36
CA MET A 698 -18.75 -12.79 -15.94
C MET A 698 -19.25 -13.25 -17.32
N GLY A 699 -18.52 -12.89 -18.38
CA GLY A 699 -18.77 -13.31 -19.77
C GLY A 699 -17.54 -13.87 -20.49
N THR A 700 -16.41 -14.06 -19.80
CA THR A 700 -15.19 -14.62 -20.38
C THR A 700 -15.11 -16.13 -20.10
N PRO A 701 -14.98 -17.00 -21.11
CA PRO A 701 -14.79 -18.44 -20.91
C PRO A 701 -13.58 -18.74 -20.00
N VAL A 702 -13.70 -19.76 -19.14
CA VAL A 702 -12.63 -20.14 -18.21
C VAL A 702 -11.31 -20.45 -18.93
N GLU A 703 -11.35 -21.05 -20.11
CA GLU A 703 -10.19 -21.38 -20.95
C GLU A 703 -9.50 -20.14 -21.55
N LYS A 704 -10.14 -18.96 -21.48
CA LYS A 704 -9.57 -17.65 -21.85
C LYS A 704 -9.20 -16.81 -20.63
N ALA A 705 -9.85 -17.04 -19.49
CA ALA A 705 -9.60 -16.33 -18.24
C ALA A 705 -8.49 -16.98 -17.39
N SER A 706 -8.15 -18.25 -17.62
CA SER A 706 -7.17 -18.96 -16.81
C SER A 706 -6.30 -19.95 -17.59
N ALA A 707 -5.01 -19.97 -17.27
CA ALA A 707 -4.04 -20.93 -17.81
C ALA A 707 -4.27 -22.37 -17.30
N VAL A 708 -4.98 -22.54 -16.18
CA VAL A 708 -5.43 -23.83 -15.65
C VAL A 708 -6.96 -23.80 -15.65
N ALA A 709 -7.57 -24.36 -16.68
CA ALA A 709 -9.02 -24.31 -16.88
C ALA A 709 -9.80 -25.30 -16.00
N ASP A 710 -9.19 -26.42 -15.64
CA ASP A 710 -9.67 -27.31 -14.57
C ASP A 710 -9.38 -26.67 -13.21
N ILE A 711 -10.32 -25.88 -12.67
CA ILE A 711 -10.05 -25.03 -11.51
C ILE A 711 -9.65 -25.84 -10.28
N TYR A 712 -10.15 -27.07 -10.10
CA TYR A 712 -9.72 -27.94 -8.99
C TYR A 712 -8.20 -28.17 -8.94
N LYS A 713 -7.54 -28.22 -10.11
CA LYS A 713 -6.09 -28.46 -10.19
C LYS A 713 -5.28 -27.31 -9.61
N LYS A 714 -5.82 -26.09 -9.52
CA LYS A 714 -5.14 -24.95 -8.86
C LYS A 714 -4.85 -25.22 -7.37
N ALA A 715 -5.63 -26.08 -6.73
CA ALA A 715 -5.46 -26.44 -5.33
C ALA A 715 -4.16 -27.24 -5.07
N CYS A 716 -3.57 -27.90 -6.09
CA CYS A 716 -2.34 -28.68 -5.90
C CYS A 716 -1.13 -27.81 -5.53
N ALA A 717 -1.13 -26.53 -5.91
CA ALA A 717 -0.10 -25.55 -5.53
C ALA A 717 -0.03 -25.31 -4.00
N TYR A 718 -1.04 -25.77 -3.25
CA TYR A 718 -1.14 -25.65 -1.81
C TYR A 718 -1.24 -27.02 -1.10
N ASP A 719 -0.83 -28.12 -1.74
CA ASP A 719 -0.91 -29.48 -1.17
C ASP A 719 -2.32 -29.80 -0.62
N MET A 720 -3.35 -29.39 -1.37
CA MET A 720 -4.75 -29.42 -0.91
C MET A 720 -5.54 -30.51 -1.64
N GLU A 721 -6.25 -31.36 -0.87
CA GLU A 721 -7.14 -32.38 -1.43
C GLU A 721 -8.26 -31.69 -2.23
N SER A 722 -8.39 -32.07 -3.50
CA SER A 722 -9.29 -31.42 -4.45
C SER A 722 -10.03 -32.43 -5.32
N ILE A 723 -11.28 -32.12 -5.63
CA ILE A 723 -12.12 -32.90 -6.54
C ILE A 723 -12.86 -32.00 -7.53
N GLN A 724 -13.18 -32.55 -8.70
CA GLN A 724 -14.12 -32.00 -9.67
C GLN A 724 -15.36 -32.91 -9.69
N ILE A 725 -16.55 -32.33 -9.83
CA ILE A 725 -17.85 -33.03 -9.78
C ILE A 725 -18.81 -32.48 -10.84
N ASP A 726 -19.77 -33.29 -11.27
CA ASP A 726 -20.87 -32.85 -12.13
C ASP A 726 -21.85 -31.96 -11.34
N GLY A 727 -21.74 -30.65 -11.54
CA GLY A 727 -22.59 -29.64 -10.91
C GLY A 727 -24.04 -29.63 -11.41
N MET A 728 -24.37 -30.42 -12.44
CA MET A 728 -25.72 -30.62 -12.95
C MET A 728 -26.42 -31.84 -12.28
N ASN A 729 -25.68 -32.67 -11.52
CA ASN A 729 -26.20 -33.86 -10.86
C ASN A 729 -26.34 -33.66 -9.34
N VAL A 730 -27.55 -33.35 -8.87
CA VAL A 730 -27.80 -33.05 -7.44
C VAL A 730 -27.39 -34.17 -6.49
N ARG A 731 -27.48 -35.44 -6.93
CA ARG A 731 -27.11 -36.61 -6.12
C ARG A 731 -25.59 -36.75 -6.01
N GLU A 732 -24.85 -36.47 -7.07
CA GLU A 732 -23.38 -36.42 -7.04
C GLU A 732 -22.89 -35.25 -6.18
N VAL A 733 -23.40 -34.04 -6.41
CA VAL A 733 -22.97 -32.85 -5.64
C VAL A 733 -23.17 -33.07 -4.15
N LEU A 734 -24.34 -33.56 -3.74
CA LEU A 734 -24.67 -33.79 -2.34
C LEU A 734 -23.76 -34.84 -1.69
N LEU A 735 -23.56 -36.00 -2.34
CA LEU A 735 -22.70 -37.06 -1.83
C LEU A 735 -21.24 -36.57 -1.68
N ARG A 736 -20.67 -36.05 -2.77
CA ARG A 736 -19.25 -35.71 -2.85
C ARG A 736 -18.90 -34.49 -2.00
N THR A 737 -19.82 -33.55 -1.84
CA THR A 737 -19.67 -32.43 -0.90
C THR A 737 -19.71 -32.94 0.54
N SER A 738 -20.65 -33.82 0.90
CA SER A 738 -20.73 -34.38 2.26
C SER A 738 -19.47 -35.16 2.65
N GLU A 739 -18.91 -35.96 1.72
CA GLU A 739 -17.64 -36.66 1.94
C GLU A 739 -16.48 -35.70 2.26
N ILE A 740 -16.36 -34.59 1.54
CA ILE A 740 -15.31 -33.58 1.72
C ILE A 740 -15.55 -32.77 3.01
N VAL A 741 -16.79 -32.35 3.29
CA VAL A 741 -17.16 -31.61 4.50
C VAL A 741 -16.87 -32.42 5.76
N GLU A 742 -17.24 -33.71 5.80
CA GLU A 742 -16.99 -34.55 6.97
C GLU A 742 -15.51 -34.95 7.12
N LYS A 743 -14.74 -35.04 6.03
CA LYS A 743 -13.27 -35.12 6.10
C LYS A 743 -12.69 -33.85 6.75
N THR A 744 -13.01 -32.67 6.22
CA THR A 744 -12.53 -31.37 6.74
C THR A 744 -12.93 -31.13 8.19
N ARG A 745 -14.12 -31.58 8.61
CA ARG A 745 -14.54 -31.54 10.01
C ARG A 745 -13.70 -32.45 10.92
N LYS A 746 -13.30 -33.62 10.41
CA LYS A 746 -12.60 -34.67 11.17
C LYS A 746 -11.12 -34.32 11.41
N ASP A 747 -10.44 -33.75 10.43
CA ASP A 747 -8.99 -33.49 10.48
C ASP A 747 -8.61 -31.99 10.46
N SER A 748 -9.57 -31.08 10.29
CA SER A 748 -9.35 -29.63 10.13
C SER A 748 -8.56 -29.23 8.89
N VAL A 749 -8.22 -30.13 7.97
CA VAL A 749 -7.43 -29.83 6.76
C VAL A 749 -8.34 -29.18 5.71
N PRO A 750 -7.95 -28.04 5.09
CA PRO A 750 -8.75 -27.41 4.06
C PRO A 750 -8.83 -28.26 2.78
N ARG A 751 -9.93 -28.12 2.04
CA ARG A 751 -10.21 -28.91 0.83
C ARG A 751 -10.88 -28.08 -0.26
N PHE A 752 -10.80 -28.56 -1.50
CA PHE A 752 -11.34 -27.88 -2.66
C PHE A 752 -12.34 -28.74 -3.44
N ILE A 753 -13.44 -28.13 -3.89
CA ILE A 753 -14.43 -28.74 -4.78
C ILE A 753 -14.64 -27.80 -5.96
N GLU A 754 -14.54 -28.32 -7.18
CA GLU A 754 -15.02 -27.65 -8.39
C GLU A 754 -16.32 -28.32 -8.86
N SER A 755 -17.43 -27.58 -8.76
CA SER A 755 -18.73 -27.99 -9.29
C SER A 755 -18.89 -27.46 -10.71
N LEU A 756 -18.85 -28.33 -11.70
CA LEU A 756 -19.01 -27.97 -13.11
C LEU A 756 -20.50 -27.85 -13.46
N CYS A 757 -21.04 -26.64 -13.44
CA CYS A 757 -22.44 -26.36 -13.78
C CYS A 757 -22.57 -25.48 -15.04
N TYR A 758 -23.78 -24.99 -15.33
CA TYR A 758 -24.00 -24.05 -16.43
C TYR A 758 -25.13 -23.06 -16.14
N ARG A 759 -24.79 -21.78 -16.02
CA ARG A 759 -25.74 -20.68 -15.74
C ARG A 759 -26.59 -20.39 -16.98
N PHE A 760 -27.92 -20.44 -16.87
CA PHE A 760 -28.83 -20.29 -18.02
C PHE A 760 -29.05 -18.83 -18.46
N ARG A 761 -28.71 -17.86 -17.61
CA ARG A 761 -28.81 -16.41 -17.89
C ARG A 761 -27.45 -15.76 -18.08
N GLY A 762 -27.47 -14.51 -18.55
CA GLY A 762 -26.31 -13.61 -18.50
C GLY A 762 -25.75 -13.48 -17.08
N HIS A 763 -24.64 -12.77 -16.93
CA HIS A 763 -23.99 -12.55 -15.64
C HIS A 763 -24.96 -12.00 -14.58
N SER A 764 -25.63 -10.91 -14.91
CA SER A 764 -26.74 -10.29 -14.16
C SER A 764 -27.96 -10.15 -15.08
N VAL A 765 -29.11 -9.72 -14.55
CA VAL A 765 -30.35 -9.56 -15.34
C VAL A 765 -30.20 -8.54 -16.50
N VAL A 766 -29.27 -7.59 -16.40
CA VAL A 766 -28.99 -6.58 -17.45
C VAL A 766 -27.94 -7.01 -18.47
N ASP A 767 -27.31 -8.16 -18.31
CA ASP A 767 -26.30 -8.66 -19.25
C ASP A 767 -26.97 -9.18 -20.54
N PRO A 768 -26.66 -8.62 -21.72
CA PRO A 768 -27.25 -9.04 -22.99
C PRO A 768 -26.73 -10.40 -23.50
N ASP A 769 -25.84 -11.09 -22.77
CA ASP A 769 -25.55 -12.51 -22.92
C ASP A 769 -25.07 -12.90 -24.35
N LYS A 770 -24.22 -12.04 -24.92
CA LYS A 770 -23.72 -12.14 -26.30
C LYS A 770 -22.52 -13.07 -26.48
N TYR A 771 -21.93 -13.53 -25.38
CA TYR A 771 -20.69 -14.33 -25.36
C TYR A 771 -20.93 -15.86 -25.40
N ARG A 772 -22.20 -16.30 -25.34
CA ARG A 772 -22.62 -17.71 -25.47
C ARG A 772 -23.45 -17.89 -26.73
N SER A 773 -23.20 -18.94 -27.51
CA SER A 773 -23.96 -19.21 -28.73
C SER A 773 -25.36 -19.76 -28.42
N ASN A 774 -26.30 -19.60 -29.35
CA ASN A 774 -27.63 -20.22 -29.22
C ASN A 774 -27.56 -21.75 -29.19
N GLU A 775 -26.55 -22.35 -29.83
CA GLU A 775 -26.29 -23.79 -29.81
C GLU A 775 -25.86 -24.27 -28.41
N ASP A 776 -24.93 -23.57 -27.75
CA ASP A 776 -24.49 -23.91 -26.40
C ASP A 776 -25.63 -23.69 -25.38
N LYS A 777 -26.39 -22.59 -25.51
CA LYS A 777 -27.61 -22.37 -24.69
C LYS A 777 -28.63 -23.50 -24.86
N GLU A 778 -28.87 -23.96 -26.08
CA GLU A 778 -29.82 -25.05 -26.37
C GLU A 778 -29.31 -26.43 -25.91
N LYS A 779 -28.00 -26.67 -26.01
CA LYS A 779 -27.33 -27.87 -25.47
C LYS A 779 -27.56 -27.99 -23.97
N TRP A 780 -27.29 -26.93 -23.21
CA TRP A 780 -27.43 -26.97 -21.75
C TRP A 780 -28.89 -26.86 -21.28
N ARG A 781 -29.79 -26.23 -22.05
CA ARG A 781 -31.25 -26.32 -21.81
C ARG A 781 -31.78 -27.75 -21.85
N LYS A 782 -31.16 -28.63 -22.65
CA LYS A 782 -31.48 -30.08 -22.69
C LYS A 782 -30.84 -30.88 -21.56
N ALA A 783 -29.89 -30.29 -20.84
CA ALA A 783 -29.22 -30.86 -19.67
C ALA A 783 -29.62 -30.10 -18.38
N ASP A 784 -30.87 -29.65 -18.30
CA ASP A 784 -31.41 -28.97 -17.13
C ASP A 784 -31.41 -29.92 -15.91
N PRO A 785 -30.77 -29.53 -14.78
CA PRO A 785 -30.60 -30.43 -13.62
C PRO A 785 -31.94 -30.88 -13.04
N ILE A 786 -32.98 -30.05 -13.16
CA ILE A 786 -34.31 -30.35 -12.66
C ILE A 786 -35.00 -31.37 -13.57
N VAL A 787 -34.94 -31.17 -14.89
CA VAL A 787 -35.58 -32.06 -15.87
C VAL A 787 -34.89 -33.43 -15.90
N ALA A 788 -33.56 -33.47 -15.79
CA ALA A 788 -32.80 -34.71 -15.66
C ALA A 788 -33.24 -35.51 -14.41
N PHE A 789 -33.38 -34.83 -13.26
CA PHE A 789 -33.79 -35.49 -12.02
C PHE A 789 -35.29 -35.87 -12.01
N GLU A 790 -36.17 -35.10 -12.66
CA GLU A 790 -37.57 -35.51 -12.89
C GLU A 790 -37.65 -36.83 -13.67
N HIS A 791 -36.84 -36.97 -14.74
CA HIS A 791 -36.79 -38.22 -15.51
C HIS A 791 -36.22 -39.41 -14.71
N GLU A 792 -35.21 -39.19 -13.85
CA GLU A 792 -34.74 -40.24 -12.92
C GLU A 792 -35.82 -40.69 -11.94
N LEU A 793 -36.56 -39.75 -11.36
CA LEU A 793 -37.63 -40.01 -10.38
C LEU A 793 -38.86 -40.69 -11.03
N GLU A 794 -39.20 -40.32 -12.26
CA GLU A 794 -40.28 -40.94 -13.05
C GLU A 794 -39.93 -42.38 -13.44
N LYS A 795 -38.74 -42.58 -14.02
CA LYS A 795 -38.28 -43.88 -14.52
C LYS A 795 -38.26 -44.97 -13.45
N GLU A 796 -37.86 -44.62 -12.22
CA GLU A 796 -37.83 -45.55 -11.08
C GLU A 796 -39.14 -45.56 -10.26
N GLY A 797 -40.19 -44.88 -10.73
CA GLY A 797 -41.54 -44.94 -10.17
C GLY A 797 -41.68 -44.29 -8.78
N LEU A 798 -40.97 -43.19 -8.54
CA LEU A 798 -41.00 -42.42 -7.30
C LEU A 798 -41.96 -41.21 -7.39
N ALA A 799 -42.08 -40.64 -8.58
CA ALA A 799 -43.02 -39.58 -8.95
C ALA A 799 -43.53 -39.78 -10.39
N ASP A 800 -44.44 -38.93 -10.83
CA ASP A 800 -45.05 -38.92 -12.17
C ASP A 800 -45.30 -37.47 -12.64
N GLU A 801 -45.73 -37.30 -13.90
CA GLU A 801 -46.02 -35.98 -14.47
C GLU A 801 -47.07 -35.19 -13.64
N GLU A 802 -48.05 -35.89 -13.05
CA GLU A 802 -49.06 -35.25 -12.21
C GLU A 802 -48.46 -34.69 -10.92
N TYR A 803 -47.60 -35.44 -10.23
CA TYR A 803 -46.85 -34.95 -9.07
C TYR A 803 -46.01 -33.71 -9.43
N PHE A 804 -45.21 -33.76 -10.49
CA PHE A 804 -44.36 -32.62 -10.87
C PHE A 804 -45.19 -31.39 -11.28
N LYS A 805 -46.32 -31.60 -11.96
CA LYS A 805 -47.27 -30.53 -12.31
C LYS A 805 -47.91 -29.90 -11.08
N ASN A 806 -48.38 -30.72 -10.14
CA ASN A 806 -49.02 -30.24 -8.90
C ASN A 806 -48.01 -29.50 -8.01
N LEU A 807 -46.78 -30.02 -7.88
CA LEU A 807 -45.69 -29.35 -7.16
C LEU A 807 -45.33 -27.99 -7.76
N ARG A 808 -45.26 -27.89 -9.10
CA ARG A 808 -45.05 -26.61 -9.79
C ARG A 808 -46.18 -25.61 -9.50
N GLN A 809 -47.44 -26.05 -9.40
CA GLN A 809 -48.57 -25.19 -9.04
C GLN A 809 -48.55 -24.75 -7.57
N GLU A 810 -48.15 -25.63 -6.65
CA GLU A 810 -47.91 -25.32 -5.23
C GLU A 810 -46.84 -24.23 -5.08
N ILE A 811 -45.69 -24.40 -5.75
CA ILE A 811 -44.59 -23.42 -5.72
C ILE A 811 -44.99 -22.10 -6.40
N ASP A 812 -45.79 -22.11 -7.46
CA ASP A 812 -46.34 -20.88 -8.04
C ASP A 812 -47.36 -20.18 -7.11
N ALA A 813 -47.97 -20.87 -6.16
CA ALA A 813 -48.76 -20.25 -5.09
C ALA A 813 -47.86 -19.68 -3.98
N GLU A 814 -46.88 -20.45 -3.51
CA GLU A 814 -45.88 -20.02 -2.51
C GLU A 814 -45.14 -18.74 -2.97
N ILE A 815 -44.63 -18.72 -4.20
CA ILE A 815 -43.90 -17.56 -4.71
C ILE A 815 -44.80 -16.33 -4.97
N ARG A 816 -46.12 -16.50 -5.16
CA ARG A 816 -47.05 -15.36 -5.19
C ARG A 816 -47.19 -14.70 -3.82
N ASP A 817 -47.38 -15.50 -2.76
CA ASP A 817 -47.42 -15.04 -1.37
C ASP A 817 -46.08 -14.42 -0.93
N VAL A 818 -44.95 -14.90 -1.46
CA VAL A 818 -43.62 -14.28 -1.29
C VAL A 818 -43.53 -12.87 -1.91
N ILE A 819 -44.07 -12.67 -3.11
CA ILE A 819 -44.09 -11.36 -3.78
C ILE A 819 -45.08 -10.42 -3.09
N GLU A 820 -46.26 -10.91 -2.70
CA GLU A 820 -47.27 -10.12 -1.99
C GLU A 820 -46.79 -9.67 -0.60
N PHE A 821 -46.02 -10.51 0.11
CA PHE A 821 -45.31 -10.11 1.32
C PHE A 821 -44.27 -9.01 1.07
N ALA A 822 -43.47 -9.12 0.01
CA ALA A 822 -42.46 -8.11 -0.31
C ALA A 822 -43.09 -6.78 -0.77
N ASP A 823 -44.20 -6.81 -1.51
CA ASP A 823 -44.97 -5.62 -1.91
C ASP A 823 -45.66 -4.94 -0.71
N SER A 824 -46.20 -5.71 0.23
CA SER A 824 -46.86 -5.19 1.45
C SER A 824 -45.89 -4.83 2.59
N SER A 825 -44.60 -5.12 2.43
CA SER A 825 -43.57 -4.80 3.43
C SER A 825 -43.21 -3.31 3.46
N PRO A 826 -42.93 -2.74 4.65
CA PRO A 826 -42.54 -1.34 4.79
C PRO A 826 -41.16 -1.07 4.21
N ASP A 827 -41.00 0.13 3.65
CA ASP A 827 -39.70 0.66 3.24
C ASP A 827 -38.84 1.03 4.46
N PRO A 828 -37.50 0.93 4.39
CA PRO A 828 -36.60 1.35 5.45
C PRO A 828 -36.74 2.82 5.83
N ASN A 829 -36.57 3.13 7.11
CA ASN A 829 -36.56 4.51 7.57
C ASN A 829 -35.32 5.24 7.02
N VAL A 830 -35.53 6.33 6.29
CA VAL A 830 -34.47 7.16 5.68
C VAL A 830 -33.48 7.68 6.75
N ALA A 831 -33.91 7.88 7.99
CA ALA A 831 -33.03 8.27 9.09
C ALA A 831 -31.94 7.23 9.42
N ASP A 832 -32.18 5.94 9.17
CA ASP A 832 -31.20 4.88 9.45
C ASP A 832 -29.98 4.88 8.51
N LEU A 833 -30.00 5.65 7.42
CA LEU A 833 -28.81 5.90 6.60
C LEU A 833 -27.66 6.46 7.47
N TYR A 834 -27.99 7.30 8.45
CA TYR A 834 -27.02 7.88 9.40
C TYR A 834 -26.65 6.93 10.56
N LYS A 835 -27.31 5.77 10.65
CA LYS A 835 -27.07 4.74 11.67
C LYS A 835 -26.26 3.56 11.12
N TYR A 836 -26.44 3.21 9.84
CA TYR A 836 -25.83 2.02 9.23
C TYR A 836 -25.02 2.27 7.95
N THR A 837 -25.16 3.42 7.27
CA THR A 837 -24.54 3.67 5.96
C THR A 837 -23.42 4.72 6.00
N TYR A 838 -23.63 5.83 6.73
CA TYR A 838 -22.63 6.91 6.85
C TYR A 838 -21.77 6.76 8.12
N ALA A 839 -20.47 7.04 7.98
CA ALA A 839 -19.52 7.04 9.10
C ALA A 839 -18.80 8.40 9.24
N GLY A 840 -18.46 8.79 10.47
CA GLY A 840 -17.37 9.74 10.74
C GLY A 840 -17.69 11.23 10.91
N GLN A 841 -18.94 11.69 10.83
CA GLN A 841 -19.28 13.12 11.10
C GLN A 841 -20.48 13.38 12.01
N TRP A 842 -21.25 12.36 12.42
CA TRP A 842 -22.56 12.58 13.06
C TRP A 842 -22.49 13.03 14.53
N ASP A 843 -21.41 12.75 15.26
CA ASP A 843 -21.31 13.10 16.68
C ASP A 843 -21.23 14.62 16.94
N ASN A 844 -20.90 15.41 15.91
CA ASN A 844 -20.89 16.87 15.95
C ASN A 844 -22.19 17.51 15.41
N ARG A 845 -23.24 16.70 15.15
CA ARG A 845 -24.55 17.13 14.62
C ARG A 845 -25.67 16.80 15.63
N PRO A 846 -25.71 17.47 16.81
CA PRO A 846 -26.64 17.12 17.88
C PRO A 846 -28.12 17.30 17.50
N GLU A 847 -28.42 18.14 16.51
CA GLU A 847 -29.76 18.34 15.96
C GLU A 847 -30.28 17.15 15.14
N LEU A 848 -29.42 16.15 14.88
CA LEU A 848 -29.75 14.91 14.18
C LEU A 848 -29.58 13.68 15.11
N ARG A 849 -29.59 13.91 16.43
CA ARG A 849 -29.63 12.87 17.49
C ARG A 849 -31.00 12.69 18.15
N THR A 850 -31.99 13.53 17.86
CA THR A 850 -33.33 13.49 18.47
C THR A 850 -34.10 12.20 18.18
N ASP A 851 -33.78 11.56 17.06
CA ASP A 851 -34.55 10.46 16.49
C ASP A 851 -33.98 9.09 16.92
N ARG A 852 -33.26 9.05 18.06
CA ARG A 852 -32.91 7.83 18.80
C ARG A 852 -33.82 7.66 20.03
N VAL A 853 -35.11 7.46 19.78
CA VAL A 853 -36.13 6.90 20.69
C VAL A 853 -37.10 6.07 19.86
#